data_AF-A0A926XCU8-F1
#
_entry.id   AF-A0A926XCU8-F1
#
_cell.length_a   1.000
_cell.length_b   1.000
_cell.length_c   1.000
_cell.angle_alpha   90.00
_cell.angle_beta   90.00
_cell.angle_gamma   90.00
#
_symmetry.space_group_name_H-M   'P 1'
#
loop_
_entity.id
_entity.type
_entity.pdbx_description
1 polymer ?
#
loop_
_entity_poly.entity_id
_entity_poly.type
_entity_poly.pdbx_seq_one_letter_code
_entity_poly.pdbx_strand_id
1 'polypeptide(L)'
;MPLYCTKGHENPIDGRFCQHCGEPLPAVVSNTVLPGMTLGDRYRIVRELGHGGFGRTYLSEDLNRFNEACVLKEFAPKVQGTYALQKASELFEREAGVLYKLKHPQIPNFRELFRVNQRGNGRLFLVQDYVEGQTYRALLESRKHQGARFSEPEVRQILLQILPVLEYIHSMGVIHRDIAPDNMILRASDQLPVLIDFGGVKEVAATVESEFSETPGMETATIHTRLGKPGYAPDEQMQRGIVFPHSDLYALAATMLVLLTGKQPQELIDDGTLLWNWRRDVNLSPALGAVLDKMLSRRPGDRYQSASAVLQSLSSAHSPAPAPDLSPTQPPTKPPMAPTMVVARAQIPPPPQAIANPPQAIPNATQPIPTPNPLPPPTPKPQSPFLGLVGKTLVVSLLITGATGIGWWAGNLWIQSLSKSGEETSDATPSPSSSPPVDQENPSSQFSPAEQARKQQLRDRRQSLGVNYNFYVNWVNEVFWTQNPNQRGRTLGNGPENEQLREQWDRIATELLDKLDQAKLPGAARQRLGSYGAADRDRWKGQVNQRNLSSRALYDLADVAFFQVFPEQRGRDFLNQPVGQIWHAIAGEKVKAVQSQEALETIRFASGAVGKRVSGTLQPGEGKAYIGNFAQNQLLAVNFTGSSKLRLSLYPPTSTFPPILEDSTEKIWSGTLPQSGYYEFIVVSEASQPVDYQLDIGVENPPASSPEPAETTTASPEPAQTTTPSP
;
A
#
# COMPACT_ATOMS: atom_id res chain seq x y z
N MET A 1 3.23 -31.88 14.58
CA MET A 1 2.76 -32.39 15.88
C MET A 1 1.39 -32.99 15.71
N PRO A 2 1.08 -34.12 16.35
CA PRO A 2 -0.26 -34.68 16.37
C PRO A 2 -1.22 -33.84 17.23
N LEU A 3 -2.52 -33.99 17.02
CA LEU A 3 -3.56 -33.22 17.69
C LEU A 3 -4.22 -34.05 18.80
N TYR A 4 -4.36 -33.50 20.01
CA TYR A 4 -4.98 -34.19 21.14
C TYR A 4 -6.35 -33.59 21.47
N CYS A 5 -7.34 -34.44 21.74
CA CYS A 5 -8.63 -34.00 22.32
C CYS A 5 -8.49 -33.71 23.83
N THR A 6 -9.51 -33.15 24.48
CA THR A 6 -9.43 -32.87 25.94
C THR A 6 -9.28 -34.15 26.78
N LYS A 7 -9.67 -35.30 26.23
CA LYS A 7 -9.48 -36.64 26.82
C LYS A 7 -8.12 -37.28 26.51
N GLY A 8 -7.21 -36.58 25.85
CA GLY A 8 -5.83 -37.04 25.61
C GLY A 8 -5.63 -38.06 24.50
N HIS A 9 -6.64 -38.39 23.70
CA HIS A 9 -6.46 -39.23 22.52
C HIS A 9 -5.73 -38.48 21.41
N GLU A 10 -4.81 -39.15 20.73
CA GLU A 10 -4.11 -38.65 19.54
C GLU A 10 -5.02 -38.68 18.30
N ASN A 11 -4.91 -37.69 17.41
CA ASN A 11 -5.74 -37.55 16.21
C ASN A 11 -4.95 -36.95 15.03
N PRO A 12 -5.37 -37.25 13.79
CA PRO A 12 -4.89 -36.55 12.59
C PRO A 12 -5.12 -35.03 12.66
N ILE A 13 -4.21 -34.26 12.08
CA ILE A 13 -4.20 -32.79 12.12
C ILE A 13 -5.41 -32.18 11.37
N ASP A 14 -6.00 -32.93 10.45
CA ASP A 14 -7.20 -32.57 9.67
C ASP A 14 -8.52 -33.16 10.24
N GLY A 15 -8.45 -33.87 11.37
CA GLY A 15 -9.63 -34.40 12.05
C GLY A 15 -10.51 -33.29 12.64
N ARG A 16 -11.78 -33.21 12.19
CA ARG A 16 -12.78 -32.28 12.78
C ARG A 16 -13.36 -32.77 14.11
N PHE A 17 -13.33 -34.09 14.31
CA PHE A 17 -13.83 -34.78 15.49
C PHE A 17 -12.82 -35.82 15.91
N CYS A 18 -12.72 -36.07 17.22
CA CYS A 18 -11.82 -37.09 17.74
C CYS A 18 -12.30 -38.47 17.30
N GLN A 19 -11.41 -39.24 16.66
CA GLN A 19 -11.74 -40.56 16.12
C GLN A 19 -12.13 -41.58 17.20
N HIS A 20 -11.72 -41.33 18.46
CA HIS A 20 -11.97 -42.23 19.59
C HIS A 20 -13.18 -41.84 20.45
N CYS A 21 -13.45 -40.54 20.66
CA CYS A 21 -14.52 -40.08 21.56
C CYS A 21 -15.59 -39.21 20.91
N GLY A 22 -15.52 -38.92 19.60
CA GLY A 22 -16.49 -38.10 18.88
C GLY A 22 -16.52 -36.61 19.27
N GLU A 23 -15.67 -36.20 20.22
CA GLU A 23 -15.54 -34.81 20.66
C GLU A 23 -15.13 -33.91 19.50
N PRO A 24 -15.78 -32.76 19.28
CA PRO A 24 -15.32 -31.79 18.28
C PRO A 24 -13.91 -31.33 18.69
N LEU A 25 -12.94 -31.62 17.83
CA LEU A 25 -11.58 -31.15 18.04
C LEU A 25 -11.58 -29.63 17.87
N PRO A 26 -10.76 -28.88 18.63
CA PRO A 26 -10.57 -27.46 18.35
C PRO A 26 -10.13 -27.37 16.89
N ALA A 27 -10.94 -26.72 16.05
CA ALA A 27 -10.57 -26.50 14.67
C ALA A 27 -9.30 -25.65 14.69
N VAL A 28 -8.15 -26.29 14.49
CA VAL A 28 -6.89 -25.60 14.24
C VAL A 28 -7.14 -24.78 12.98
N VAL A 29 -7.37 -23.47 13.19
CA VAL A 29 -7.78 -22.55 12.13
C VAL A 29 -6.73 -22.67 11.04
N SER A 30 -7.12 -23.30 9.92
CA SER A 30 -6.20 -24.08 9.07
C SER A 30 -5.28 -23.25 8.18
N ASN A 31 -5.06 -22.00 8.59
CA ASN A 31 -4.28 -20.96 7.98
C ASN A 31 -3.10 -20.51 8.87
N THR A 32 -2.82 -21.09 10.04
CA THR A 32 -1.66 -20.64 10.85
C THR A 32 -0.34 -21.17 10.30
N VAL A 33 0.67 -20.29 10.15
CA VAL A 33 2.07 -20.68 9.90
C VAL A 33 2.67 -21.18 11.22
N LEU A 34 3.39 -22.30 11.18
CA LEU A 34 3.97 -22.94 12.36
C LEU A 34 5.50 -23.11 12.22
N PRO A 35 6.24 -23.16 13.34
CA PRO A 35 7.63 -23.61 13.36
C PRO A 35 7.86 -24.91 12.58
N GLY A 36 8.95 -24.97 11.83
CA GLY A 36 9.33 -26.10 10.98
C GLY A 36 8.65 -26.14 9.60
N MET A 37 7.63 -25.31 9.33
CA MET A 37 7.06 -25.20 7.99
C MET A 37 8.02 -24.48 7.03
N THR A 38 8.10 -24.94 5.79
CA THR A 38 8.77 -24.22 4.70
C THR A 38 7.74 -23.49 3.85
N LEU A 39 7.99 -22.21 3.57
CA LEU A 39 7.15 -21.37 2.70
C LEU A 39 7.89 -21.06 1.39
N GLY A 40 7.18 -21.14 0.27
CA GLY A 40 7.74 -20.93 -1.08
C GLY A 40 8.93 -21.84 -1.39
N ASP A 41 8.94 -23.06 -0.82
CA ASP A 41 10.01 -24.06 -0.90
C ASP A 41 11.42 -23.57 -0.52
N ARG A 42 11.51 -22.43 0.17
CA ARG A 42 12.78 -21.73 0.46
C ARG A 42 12.91 -21.20 1.89
N TYR A 43 11.83 -20.74 2.52
CA TYR A 43 11.92 -20.06 3.82
C TYR A 43 11.38 -20.97 4.92
N ARG A 44 12.26 -21.57 5.73
CA ARG A 44 11.86 -22.42 6.87
C ARG A 44 11.58 -21.53 8.08
N ILE A 45 10.38 -21.63 8.65
CA ILE A 45 9.97 -20.88 9.82
C ILE A 45 10.63 -21.47 11.07
N VAL A 46 11.38 -20.65 11.81
CA VAL A 46 11.99 -21.02 13.09
C VAL A 46 11.00 -20.79 14.23
N ARG A 47 10.47 -19.56 14.34
CA ARG A 47 9.50 -19.16 15.38
C ARG A 47 8.83 -17.84 15.04
N GLU A 48 7.71 -17.55 15.71
CA GLU A 48 7.13 -16.21 15.69
C GLU A 48 8.02 -15.22 16.47
N LEU A 49 8.15 -14.00 15.95
CA LEU A 49 8.76 -12.83 16.60
C LEU A 49 7.70 -11.91 17.20
N GLY A 50 6.50 -11.85 16.61
CA GLY A 50 5.33 -11.16 17.14
C GLY A 50 4.18 -11.07 16.14
N HIS A 51 3.02 -10.60 16.60
CA HIS A 51 1.82 -10.40 15.76
C HIS A 51 1.15 -9.05 16.03
N GLY A 52 0.51 -8.47 15.01
CA GLY A 52 -0.23 -7.20 15.11
C GLY A 52 -1.63 -7.27 14.50
N GLY A 53 -2.25 -6.10 14.25
CA GLY A 53 -3.54 -5.99 13.54
C GLY A 53 -3.45 -6.25 12.04
N PHE A 54 -2.25 -6.10 11.46
CA PHE A 54 -1.99 -6.16 10.00
C PHE A 54 -1.26 -7.43 9.54
N GLY A 55 -0.68 -8.20 10.46
CA GLY A 55 0.28 -9.22 10.08
C GLY A 55 0.90 -9.99 11.24
N ARG A 56 1.71 -10.97 10.87
CA ARG A 56 2.52 -11.80 11.78
C ARG A 56 3.96 -11.75 11.31
N THR A 57 4.91 -11.70 12.23
CA THR A 57 6.33 -11.58 11.93
C THR A 57 7.04 -12.81 12.46
N TYR A 58 7.79 -13.49 11.60
CA TYR A 58 8.48 -14.74 11.92
C TYR A 58 9.98 -14.59 11.73
N LEU A 59 10.74 -15.27 12.58
CA LEU A 59 12.15 -15.60 12.33
C LEU A 59 12.17 -16.84 11.46
N SER A 60 12.97 -16.80 10.40
CA SER A 60 13.06 -17.85 9.39
C SER A 60 14.51 -18.08 8.94
N GLU A 61 14.76 -19.22 8.33
CA GLU A 61 16.01 -19.57 7.64
C GLU A 61 15.76 -19.53 6.13
N ASP A 62 16.63 -18.86 5.36
CA ASP A 62 16.65 -18.96 3.90
C ASP A 62 17.48 -20.18 3.47
N LEU A 63 16.79 -21.26 3.11
CA LEU A 63 17.39 -22.53 2.73
C LEU A 63 18.29 -22.42 1.48
N ASN A 64 18.04 -21.42 0.62
CA ASN A 64 18.84 -21.16 -0.58
C ASN A 64 20.06 -20.26 -0.29
N ARG A 65 20.21 -19.78 0.95
CA ARG A 65 21.36 -18.97 1.43
C ARG A 65 21.96 -19.59 2.68
N PHE A 66 22.30 -20.88 2.64
CA PHE A 66 22.98 -21.59 3.74
C PHE A 66 22.25 -21.52 5.10
N ASN A 67 20.91 -21.48 5.09
CA ASN A 67 20.06 -21.27 6.28
C ASN A 67 20.26 -19.90 6.97
N GLU A 68 20.71 -18.87 6.23
CA GLU A 68 20.87 -17.53 6.75
C GLU A 68 19.56 -16.98 7.34
N ALA A 69 19.64 -16.46 8.56
CA ALA A 69 18.48 -15.93 9.27
C ALA A 69 17.87 -14.72 8.56
N CYS A 70 16.55 -14.73 8.41
CA CYS A 70 15.76 -13.63 7.85
C CYS A 70 14.45 -13.42 8.62
N VAL A 71 13.83 -12.26 8.41
CA VAL A 71 12.50 -11.97 8.95
C VAL A 71 11.48 -12.10 7.83
N LEU A 72 10.46 -12.93 8.05
CA LEU A 72 9.27 -12.99 7.21
C LEU A 72 8.14 -12.21 7.91
N LYS A 73 7.76 -11.08 7.34
CA LYS A 73 6.48 -10.42 7.65
C LYS A 73 5.41 -11.02 6.76
N GLU A 74 4.34 -11.51 7.35
CA GLU A 74 3.14 -11.97 6.67
C GLU A 74 2.07 -10.88 6.66
N PHE A 75 1.49 -10.65 5.49
CA PHE A 75 0.26 -9.90 5.36
C PHE A 75 -0.94 -10.75 5.85
N ALA A 76 -1.35 -10.51 7.10
CA ALA A 76 -2.44 -11.22 7.78
C ALA A 76 -3.33 -10.21 8.54
N PRO A 77 -4.01 -9.30 7.83
CA PRO A 77 -4.84 -8.28 8.45
C PRO A 77 -6.08 -8.91 9.10
N LYS A 78 -6.50 -8.35 10.24
CA LYS A 78 -7.69 -8.79 10.99
C LYS A 78 -8.99 -8.13 10.55
N VAL A 79 -8.92 -7.18 9.61
CA VAL A 79 -10.06 -6.40 9.10
C VAL A 79 -11.01 -7.26 8.28
N GLN A 80 -12.31 -6.98 8.40
CA GLN A 80 -13.35 -7.58 7.55
C GLN A 80 -13.73 -6.60 6.43
N GLY A 81 -14.09 -7.12 5.26
CA GLY A 81 -14.46 -6.32 4.09
C GLY A 81 -13.38 -6.23 3.00
N THR A 82 -13.81 -6.27 1.74
CA THR A 82 -12.92 -6.35 0.56
C THR A 82 -12.06 -5.10 0.36
N TYR A 83 -12.65 -3.91 0.57
CA TYR A 83 -11.93 -2.64 0.48
C TYR A 83 -10.81 -2.52 1.52
N ALA A 84 -11.12 -2.86 2.77
CA ALA A 84 -10.17 -2.87 3.89
C ALA A 84 -8.99 -3.81 3.64
N LEU A 85 -9.26 -5.03 3.18
CA LEU A 85 -8.25 -6.03 2.82
C LEU A 85 -7.38 -5.57 1.65
N GLN A 86 -7.98 -5.03 0.59
CA GLN A 86 -7.23 -4.50 -0.54
C GLN A 86 -6.34 -3.33 -0.10
N LYS A 87 -6.86 -2.40 0.70
CA LYS A 87 -6.12 -1.23 1.13
C LYS A 87 -4.96 -1.57 2.05
N ALA A 88 -5.16 -2.53 2.95
CA ALA A 88 -4.08 -3.07 3.77
C ALA A 88 -3.00 -3.76 2.90
N SER A 89 -3.37 -4.43 1.80
CA SER A 89 -2.41 -5.05 0.86
C SER A 89 -1.60 -4.00 0.09
N GLU A 90 -2.26 -2.96 -0.44
CA GLU A 90 -1.58 -1.84 -1.12
C GLU A 90 -0.53 -1.18 -0.22
N LEU A 91 -0.86 -1.01 1.06
CA LEU A 91 0.06 -0.44 2.05
C LEU A 91 1.21 -1.40 2.35
N PHE A 92 0.96 -2.68 2.55
CA PHE A 92 2.02 -3.68 2.77
C PHE A 92 3.02 -3.74 1.60
N GLU A 93 2.53 -3.68 0.36
CA GLU A 93 3.37 -3.58 -0.85
C GLU A 93 4.12 -2.25 -0.93
N ARG A 94 3.56 -1.16 -0.38
CA ARG A 94 4.23 0.14 -0.25
C ARG A 94 5.35 0.13 0.80
N GLU A 95 5.20 -0.53 1.96
CA GLU A 95 6.30 -0.73 2.92
C GLU A 95 7.44 -1.51 2.28
N ALA A 96 7.13 -2.60 1.58
CA ALA A 96 8.10 -3.35 0.80
C ALA A 96 8.82 -2.47 -0.25
N GLY A 97 8.07 -1.64 -1.00
CA GLY A 97 8.62 -0.72 -2.00
C GLY A 97 9.41 0.48 -1.43
N VAL A 98 9.17 0.86 -0.18
CA VAL A 98 10.02 1.81 0.57
C VAL A 98 11.30 1.12 1.00
N LEU A 99 11.21 -0.03 1.67
CA LEU A 99 12.37 -0.77 2.17
C LEU A 99 13.32 -1.20 1.04
N TYR A 100 12.80 -1.55 -0.14
CA TYR A 100 13.57 -1.84 -1.35
C TYR A 100 14.48 -0.69 -1.81
N LYS A 101 14.07 0.56 -1.57
CA LYS A 101 14.85 1.76 -1.95
C LYS A 101 15.89 2.15 -0.91
N LEU A 102 15.75 1.70 0.33
CA LEU A 102 16.64 2.05 1.44
C LEU A 102 17.85 1.11 1.47
N LYS A 103 19.04 1.69 1.61
CA LYS A 103 20.32 0.98 1.73
C LYS A 103 21.18 1.68 2.77
N HIS A 104 21.08 1.23 4.02
CA HIS A 104 21.80 1.83 5.14
C HIS A 104 22.16 0.75 6.19
N PRO A 105 23.36 0.74 6.78
CA PRO A 105 23.78 -0.33 7.71
C PRO A 105 22.95 -0.40 9.00
N GLN A 106 22.19 0.63 9.33
CA GLN A 106 21.25 0.67 10.48
C GLN A 106 19.78 0.53 10.05
N ILE A 107 19.51 -0.05 8.88
CA ILE A 107 18.19 -0.39 8.36
C ILE A 107 18.26 -1.83 7.80
N PRO A 108 17.30 -2.74 8.10
CA PRO A 108 17.29 -4.07 7.49
C PRO A 108 17.16 -3.98 5.97
N ASN A 109 17.98 -4.69 5.19
CA ASN A 109 17.78 -4.69 3.75
C ASN A 109 16.52 -5.48 3.39
N PHE A 110 15.77 -4.96 2.41
CA PHE A 110 14.78 -5.75 1.68
C PHE A 110 15.47 -6.93 0.98
N ARG A 111 14.87 -8.12 1.06
CA ARG A 111 15.31 -9.30 0.30
C ARG A 111 14.33 -9.63 -0.83
N GLU A 112 13.05 -9.77 -0.50
CA GLU A 112 12.03 -10.25 -1.44
C GLU A 112 10.61 -9.89 -0.99
N LEU A 113 9.68 -9.78 -1.93
CA LEU A 113 8.25 -9.75 -1.69
C LEU A 113 7.63 -10.86 -2.54
N PHE A 114 7.01 -11.86 -1.91
CA PHE A 114 6.52 -13.06 -2.60
C PHE A 114 5.14 -13.49 -2.15
N ARG A 115 4.43 -14.21 -3.01
CA ARG A 115 3.09 -14.76 -2.73
C ARG A 115 3.14 -16.28 -2.73
N VAL A 116 2.61 -16.90 -1.67
CA VAL A 116 2.50 -18.36 -1.54
C VAL A 116 1.05 -18.77 -1.61
N ASN A 117 0.71 -19.64 -2.55
CA ASN A 117 -0.60 -20.29 -2.60
C ASN A 117 -0.62 -21.46 -1.62
N GLN A 118 -1.23 -21.27 -0.46
CA GLN A 118 -1.39 -22.33 0.54
C GLN A 118 -2.84 -22.80 0.55
N ARG A 119 -3.07 -24.05 0.10
CA ARG A 119 -4.39 -24.71 0.07
C ARG A 119 -5.51 -23.88 -0.60
N GLY A 120 -5.18 -23.16 -1.68
CA GLY A 120 -6.11 -22.34 -2.46
C GLY A 120 -6.14 -20.84 -2.12
N ASN A 121 -5.51 -20.42 -1.02
CA ASN A 121 -5.43 -19.01 -0.64
C ASN A 121 -4.02 -18.44 -0.88
N GLY A 122 -3.94 -17.33 -1.62
CA GLY A 122 -2.69 -16.60 -1.84
C GLY A 122 -2.33 -15.69 -0.66
N ARG A 123 -1.26 -16.03 0.06
CA ARG A 123 -0.71 -15.23 1.17
C ARG A 123 0.47 -14.40 0.67
N LEU A 124 0.60 -13.16 1.14
CA LEU A 124 1.69 -12.24 0.76
C LEU A 124 2.70 -12.13 1.91
N PHE A 125 3.99 -12.22 1.59
CA PHE A 125 5.09 -12.18 2.54
C PHE A 125 6.18 -11.20 2.08
N LEU A 126 6.65 -10.36 3.00
CA LEU A 126 7.83 -9.50 2.86
C LEU A 126 9.00 -10.14 3.62
N VAL A 127 10.12 -10.31 2.93
CA VAL A 127 11.38 -10.84 3.47
C VAL A 127 12.38 -9.70 3.61
N GLN A 128 12.97 -9.58 4.80
CA GLN A 128 14.03 -8.63 5.11
C GLN A 128 15.13 -9.30 5.94
N ASP A 129 16.27 -8.63 6.10
CA ASP A 129 17.34 -9.07 7.00
C ASP A 129 16.83 -9.29 8.44
N TYR A 130 17.36 -10.33 9.10
CA TYR A 130 17.23 -10.47 10.55
C TYR A 130 18.28 -9.62 11.26
N VAL A 131 17.83 -8.84 12.24
CA VAL A 131 18.70 -8.05 13.12
C VAL A 131 18.80 -8.79 14.45
N GLU A 132 19.94 -9.46 14.65
CA GLU A 132 20.24 -10.07 15.94
C GLU A 132 20.48 -8.99 17.00
N GLY A 133 19.72 -9.03 18.10
CA GLY A 133 19.75 -7.99 19.12
C GLY A 133 18.48 -7.96 19.99
N GLN A 134 18.39 -6.97 20.88
CA GLN A 134 17.21 -6.70 21.70
C GLN A 134 16.56 -5.38 21.30
N THR A 135 15.22 -5.30 21.35
CA THR A 135 14.53 -4.01 21.18
C THR A 135 14.84 -3.08 22.35
N TYR A 136 14.82 -1.77 22.13
CA TYR A 136 14.98 -0.79 23.21
C TYR A 136 13.84 -0.88 24.24
N ARG A 137 12.65 -1.38 23.86
CA ARG A 137 11.59 -1.80 24.80
C ARG A 137 12.06 -2.93 25.72
N ALA A 138 12.58 -4.02 25.16
CA ALA A 138 13.03 -5.17 25.95
C ALA A 138 14.20 -4.82 26.88
N LEU A 139 15.13 -3.99 26.41
CA LEU A 139 16.21 -3.43 27.23
C LEU A 139 15.66 -2.57 28.38
N LEU A 140 14.67 -1.70 28.12
CA LEU A 140 14.06 -0.86 29.14
C LEU A 140 13.36 -1.68 30.22
N GLU A 141 12.54 -2.68 29.86
CA GLU A 141 11.85 -3.52 30.85
C GLU A 141 12.85 -4.39 31.64
N SER A 142 13.89 -4.94 30.99
CA SER A 142 14.98 -5.64 31.68
C SER A 142 15.68 -4.75 32.73
N ARG A 143 15.98 -3.50 32.38
CA ARG A 143 16.56 -2.51 33.33
C ARG A 143 15.57 -2.14 34.43
N LYS A 144 14.28 -1.94 34.14
CA LYS A 144 13.25 -1.64 35.14
C LYS A 144 13.12 -2.74 36.20
N HIS A 145 13.22 -4.01 35.81
CA HIS A 145 13.27 -5.14 36.75
C HIS A 145 14.49 -5.11 37.67
N GLN A 146 15.57 -4.43 37.28
CA GLN A 146 16.80 -4.23 38.05
C GLN A 146 16.82 -2.88 38.79
N GLY A 147 15.73 -2.10 38.76
CA GLY A 147 15.66 -0.75 39.32
C GLY A 147 16.43 0.31 38.53
N ALA A 148 16.92 -0.02 37.33
CA ALA A 148 17.72 0.83 36.46
C ALA A 148 16.90 1.40 35.28
N ARG A 149 17.47 2.40 34.60
CA ARG A 149 16.92 3.07 33.40
C ARG A 149 18.06 3.38 32.42
N PHE A 150 17.80 4.08 31.33
CA PHE A 150 18.87 4.67 30.52
C PHE A 150 19.35 5.98 31.15
N SER A 151 20.65 6.21 31.07
CA SER A 151 21.31 7.43 31.53
C SER A 151 21.40 8.49 30.42
N GLU A 152 21.66 9.75 30.79
CA GLU A 152 21.88 10.83 29.83
C GLU A 152 22.98 10.52 28.79
N PRO A 153 24.18 10.00 29.17
CA PRO A 153 25.22 9.65 28.19
C PRO A 153 24.76 8.59 27.18
N GLU A 154 24.01 7.58 27.62
CA GLU A 154 23.48 6.54 26.73
C GLU A 154 22.45 7.11 25.76
N VAL A 155 21.52 7.94 26.23
CA VAL A 155 20.52 8.60 25.37
C VAL A 155 21.16 9.60 24.40
N ARG A 156 22.19 10.34 24.83
CA ARG A 156 23.00 11.17 23.92
C ARG A 156 23.66 10.31 22.83
N GLN A 157 24.21 9.16 23.18
CA GLN A 157 24.82 8.23 22.22
C GLN A 157 23.80 7.68 21.22
N ILE A 158 22.61 7.27 21.68
CA ILE A 158 21.51 6.80 20.83
C ILE A 158 21.07 7.89 19.84
N LEU A 159 20.92 9.14 20.31
CA LEU A 159 20.61 10.29 19.46
C LEU A 159 21.68 10.50 18.37
N LEU A 160 22.96 10.52 18.74
CA LEU A 160 24.08 10.67 17.80
C LEU A 160 24.13 9.54 16.75
N GLN A 161 23.71 8.33 17.11
CA GLN A 161 23.70 7.16 16.22
C GLN A 161 22.44 7.06 15.35
N ILE A 162 21.29 7.60 15.75
CA ILE A 162 20.04 7.54 14.97
C ILE A 162 19.78 8.78 14.11
N LEU A 163 20.19 9.98 14.53
CA LEU A 163 19.98 11.18 13.73
C LEU A 163 20.60 11.11 12.31
N PRO A 164 21.77 10.48 12.07
CA PRO A 164 22.27 10.24 10.70
C PRO A 164 21.37 9.31 9.88
N VAL A 165 20.74 8.31 10.52
CA VAL A 165 19.77 7.41 9.87
C VAL A 165 18.52 8.18 9.46
N LEU A 166 18.05 9.10 10.32
CA LEU A 166 16.92 9.98 10.00
C LEU A 166 17.24 10.95 8.87
N GLU A 167 18.39 11.62 8.90
CA GLU A 167 18.85 12.48 7.81
C GLU A 167 18.90 11.71 6.48
N TYR A 168 19.41 10.47 6.48
CA TYR A 168 19.43 9.60 5.30
C TYR A 168 18.03 9.32 4.75
N ILE A 169 17.08 8.85 5.56
CA ILE A 169 15.73 8.53 5.06
C ILE A 169 14.94 9.79 4.67
N HIS A 170 15.11 10.90 5.39
CA HIS A 170 14.50 12.18 5.08
C HIS A 170 15.02 12.73 3.74
N SER A 171 16.31 12.55 3.44
CA SER A 171 16.88 12.93 2.13
C SER A 171 16.31 12.11 0.96
N MET A 172 15.85 10.89 1.22
CA MET A 172 15.16 10.00 0.27
C MET A 172 13.64 10.29 0.18
N GLY A 173 13.12 11.31 0.86
CA GLY A 173 11.69 11.63 0.92
C GLY A 173 10.86 10.64 1.77
N VAL A 174 11.51 9.84 2.62
CA VAL A 174 10.87 8.84 3.48
C VAL A 174 10.80 9.36 4.92
N ILE A 175 9.61 9.33 5.52
CA ILE A 175 9.36 9.66 6.93
C ILE A 175 8.95 8.35 7.63
N HIS A 176 9.52 8.05 8.79
CA HIS A 176 9.33 6.79 9.50
C HIS A 176 7.94 6.67 10.16
N ARG A 177 7.44 7.77 10.74
CA ARG A 177 6.11 7.96 11.36
C ARG A 177 5.82 7.15 12.64
N ASP A 178 6.51 6.03 12.86
CA ASP A 178 6.31 5.15 14.03
C ASP A 178 7.62 4.92 14.81
N ILE A 179 8.35 5.98 15.15
CA ILE A 179 9.58 5.86 15.99
C ILE A 179 9.17 5.64 17.45
N ALA A 180 9.57 4.50 18.01
CA ALA A 180 9.27 4.07 19.38
C ALA A 180 10.35 3.06 19.87
N PRO A 181 10.48 2.81 21.19
CA PRO A 181 11.43 1.82 21.73
C PRO A 181 11.25 0.40 21.16
N ASP A 182 10.05 0.09 20.69
CA ASP A 182 9.66 -1.21 20.15
C ASP A 182 10.18 -1.40 18.71
N ASN A 183 10.35 -0.30 17.97
CA ASN A 183 10.78 -0.28 16.55
C ASN A 183 12.26 0.09 16.39
N MET A 184 13.05 -0.02 17.47
CA MET A 184 14.49 0.14 17.46
C MET A 184 15.13 -1.09 18.10
N ILE A 185 16.12 -1.70 17.44
CA ILE A 185 16.90 -2.84 17.96
C ILE A 185 18.33 -2.37 18.23
N LEU A 186 18.86 -2.68 19.41
CA LEU A 186 20.30 -2.62 19.68
C LEU A 186 20.94 -3.88 19.08
N ARG A 187 21.66 -3.74 17.97
CA ARG A 187 22.26 -4.88 17.25
C ARG A 187 23.42 -5.47 18.05
N ALA A 188 23.43 -6.79 18.20
CA ALA A 188 24.41 -7.50 19.01
C ALA A 188 25.86 -7.34 18.50
N SER A 189 26.07 -7.38 17.17
CA SER A 189 27.40 -7.44 16.55
C SER A 189 28.25 -6.18 16.72
N ASP A 190 27.64 -5.00 16.82
CA ASP A 190 28.35 -3.71 16.83
C ASP A 190 27.74 -2.66 17.79
N GLN A 191 26.69 -3.03 18.54
CA GLN A 191 25.97 -2.16 19.47
C GLN A 191 25.41 -0.88 18.82
N LEU A 192 25.13 -0.91 17.51
CA LEU A 192 24.43 0.18 16.84
C LEU A 192 22.91 0.02 16.96
N PRO A 193 22.15 1.13 17.16
CA PRO A 193 20.71 1.12 17.04
C PRO A 193 20.31 0.97 15.56
N VAL A 194 19.50 -0.04 15.28
CA VAL A 194 18.92 -0.34 13.96
C VAL A 194 17.44 0.01 14.00
N LEU A 195 17.00 0.83 13.05
CA LEU A 195 15.62 1.25 12.90
C LEU A 195 14.86 0.20 12.08
N ILE A 196 13.73 -0.28 12.59
CA ILE A 196 12.90 -1.32 11.96
C ILE A 196 11.46 -0.83 11.80
N ASP A 197 10.67 -1.55 11.00
CA ASP A 197 9.23 -1.29 10.81
C ASP A 197 8.94 0.14 10.33
N PHE A 198 9.29 0.39 9.06
CA PHE A 198 9.03 1.63 8.29
C PHE A 198 7.54 1.83 7.99
N GLY A 199 6.75 1.82 9.05
CA GLY A 199 5.32 1.56 9.10
C GLY A 199 4.44 2.75 8.75
N GLY A 200 4.71 3.44 7.64
CA GLY A 200 3.76 4.36 6.96
C GLY A 200 2.54 3.65 6.34
N VAL A 201 2.11 2.58 7.00
CA VAL A 201 1.22 1.49 6.56
C VAL A 201 0.18 1.15 7.63
N LYS A 202 0.45 1.50 8.90
CA LYS A 202 -0.54 1.40 9.99
C LYS A 202 -1.70 2.41 9.86
N GLU A 203 -1.60 3.32 8.89
CA GLU A 203 -2.42 4.50 8.67
C GLU A 203 -3.88 4.23 8.29
N VAL A 204 -4.23 3.09 7.66
CA VAL A 204 -5.62 2.84 7.22
C VAL A 204 -6.40 1.81 8.05
N ALA A 205 -5.77 0.93 8.85
CA ALA A 205 -6.58 0.18 9.82
C ALA A 205 -7.05 1.05 10.98
N ALA A 206 -6.36 2.15 11.34
CA ALA A 206 -6.94 3.10 12.29
C ALA A 206 -8.27 3.68 11.75
N THR A 207 -8.31 4.02 10.45
CA THR A 207 -9.51 4.55 9.77
C THR A 207 -10.58 3.48 9.58
N VAL A 208 -10.20 2.29 9.12
CA VAL A 208 -11.12 1.17 8.90
C VAL A 208 -11.63 0.59 10.23
N GLU A 209 -10.81 0.48 11.26
CA GLU A 209 -11.24 -0.03 12.57
C GLU A 209 -12.13 0.99 13.29
N SER A 210 -11.97 2.30 13.03
CA SER A 210 -12.97 3.31 13.43
C SER A 210 -14.24 3.28 12.59
N GLU A 211 -14.16 3.03 11.27
CA GLU A 211 -15.33 2.94 10.37
C GLU A 211 -16.14 1.63 10.53
N PHE A 212 -15.53 0.55 11.03
CA PHE A 212 -16.15 -0.77 11.16
C PHE A 212 -16.38 -1.25 12.60
N SER A 213 -15.97 -0.49 13.63
CA SER A 213 -16.31 -0.82 15.04
C SER A 213 -17.65 -0.24 15.50
N GLU A 214 -18.41 0.42 14.62
CA GLU A 214 -19.79 0.85 14.90
C GLU A 214 -20.72 -0.37 15.05
N THR A 215 -20.79 -0.90 16.27
CA THR A 215 -21.87 -1.78 16.69
C THR A 215 -23.11 -0.91 16.88
N PRO A 216 -24.25 -1.17 16.19
CA PRO A 216 -25.41 -0.28 16.27
C PRO A 216 -25.98 -0.23 17.69
N GLY A 217 -25.94 0.95 18.32
CA GLY A 217 -26.68 1.22 19.57
C GLY A 217 -25.86 1.39 20.85
N MET A 218 -24.56 1.69 20.80
CA MET A 218 -23.81 2.11 22.00
C MET A 218 -23.02 3.41 21.76
N GLU A 219 -23.47 4.50 22.38
CA GLU A 219 -22.79 5.80 22.35
C GLU A 219 -21.49 5.75 23.17
N THR A 220 -20.39 5.34 22.52
CA THR A 220 -19.03 5.53 23.05
C THR A 220 -18.25 6.41 22.09
N ALA A 221 -17.70 7.51 22.63
CA ALA A 221 -17.13 8.65 21.91
C ALA A 221 -16.30 8.32 20.65
N THR A 222 -16.51 9.14 19.62
CA THR A 222 -15.78 9.15 18.34
C THR A 222 -14.27 9.02 18.51
N ILE A 223 -13.72 7.84 18.20
CA ILE A 223 -12.28 7.63 18.14
C ILE A 223 -11.77 8.21 16.83
N HIS A 224 -11.40 9.50 16.87
CA HIS A 224 -10.67 10.14 15.78
C HIS A 224 -9.39 9.36 15.44
N THR A 225 -9.16 9.16 14.14
CA THR A 225 -8.12 8.31 13.53
C THR A 225 -6.70 8.62 14.04
N ARG A 226 -6.20 7.88 15.04
CA ARG A 226 -4.85 8.09 15.60
C ARG A 226 -3.76 7.52 14.71
N LEU A 227 -3.11 8.40 13.93
CA LEU A 227 -2.05 8.04 12.98
C LEU A 227 -0.66 7.92 13.62
N GLY A 228 -0.40 6.82 14.34
CA GLY A 228 0.89 6.52 14.97
C GLY A 228 0.73 6.00 16.40
N LYS A 229 1.84 5.75 17.10
CA LYS A 229 1.78 5.28 18.50
C LYS A 229 1.35 6.43 19.44
N PRO A 230 0.25 6.29 20.22
CA PRO A 230 -0.26 7.37 21.06
C PRO A 230 0.79 7.91 22.06
N GLY A 231 0.99 9.22 22.04
CA GLY A 231 1.97 9.93 22.88
C GLY A 231 3.42 9.90 22.36
N TYR A 232 3.72 9.14 21.29
CA TYR A 232 4.99 9.24 20.56
C TYR A 232 4.86 10.14 19.32
N ALA A 233 3.75 10.02 18.58
CA ALA A 233 3.50 10.87 17.43
C ALA A 233 2.96 12.27 17.85
N PRO A 234 3.31 13.34 17.13
CA PRO A 234 2.83 14.70 17.43
C PRO A 234 1.38 14.92 16.98
N ASP A 235 0.71 15.94 17.54
CA ASP A 235 -0.71 16.23 17.30
C ASP A 235 -1.07 16.42 15.82
N GLU A 236 -0.26 17.11 15.01
CA GLU A 236 -0.56 17.33 13.60
C GLU A 236 -0.55 16.03 12.78
N GLN A 237 0.29 15.07 13.18
CA GLN A 237 0.27 13.72 12.64
C GLN A 237 -0.94 12.96 13.19
N MET A 238 -1.09 12.91 14.52
CA MET A 238 -2.13 12.14 15.21
C MET A 238 -3.56 12.52 14.82
N GLN A 239 -3.83 13.80 14.57
CA GLN A 239 -5.18 14.36 14.38
C GLN A 239 -5.49 14.72 12.92
N ARG A 240 -4.46 14.98 12.09
CA ARG A 240 -4.64 15.47 10.71
C ARG A 240 -3.89 14.67 9.65
N GLY A 241 -3.09 13.67 10.03
CA GLY A 241 -2.25 12.89 9.11
C GLY A 241 -1.13 13.68 8.44
N ILE A 242 -0.84 14.89 8.93
CA ILE A 242 0.19 15.75 8.35
C ILE A 242 1.53 15.31 8.94
N VAL A 243 2.46 14.90 8.08
CA VAL A 243 3.77 14.38 8.48
C VAL A 243 4.91 15.09 7.76
N PHE A 244 5.98 15.33 8.50
CA PHE A 244 7.20 15.97 8.01
C PHE A 244 8.45 15.31 8.66
N PRO A 245 9.67 15.57 8.16
CA PRO A 245 10.91 15.16 8.82
C PRO A 245 10.96 15.46 10.34
N HIS A 246 10.46 16.63 10.75
CA HIS A 246 10.41 17.03 12.16
C HIS A 246 9.33 16.32 13.00
N SER A 247 8.43 15.54 12.38
CA SER A 247 7.49 14.66 13.10
C SER A 247 8.22 13.41 13.63
N ASP A 248 9.18 12.87 12.87
CA ASP A 248 10.08 11.81 13.36
C ASP A 248 10.99 12.31 14.48
N LEU A 249 11.47 13.56 14.41
CA LEU A 249 12.29 14.16 15.47
C LEU A 249 11.52 14.31 16.79
N TYR A 250 10.24 14.66 16.74
CA TYR A 250 9.35 14.65 17.91
C TYR A 250 9.24 13.24 18.51
N ALA A 251 8.96 12.23 17.67
CA ALA A 251 8.82 10.84 18.11
C ALA A 251 10.13 10.25 18.67
N LEU A 252 11.28 10.67 18.14
CA LEU A 252 12.60 10.32 18.68
C LEU A 252 12.81 10.93 20.08
N ALA A 253 12.45 12.20 20.29
CA ALA A 253 12.57 12.83 21.61
C ALA A 253 11.63 12.20 22.65
N ALA A 254 10.38 11.90 22.27
CA ALA A 254 9.44 11.15 23.10
C ALA A 254 9.98 9.76 23.47
N THR A 255 10.59 9.07 22.50
CA THR A 255 11.29 7.79 22.71
C THR A 255 12.44 7.94 23.73
N MET A 256 13.27 8.96 23.61
CA MET A 256 14.38 9.19 24.56
C MET A 256 13.88 9.45 25.98
N LEU A 257 12.81 10.24 26.17
CA LEU A 257 12.22 10.47 27.49
C LEU A 257 11.66 9.19 28.12
N VAL A 258 11.03 8.30 27.33
CA VAL A 258 10.58 6.99 27.80
C VAL A 258 11.75 6.12 28.27
N LEU A 259 12.89 6.14 27.56
CA LEU A 259 14.09 5.40 27.96
C LEU A 259 14.73 5.95 29.26
N LEU A 260 14.78 7.27 29.42
CA LEU A 260 15.30 7.96 30.61
C LEU A 260 14.44 7.74 31.85
N THR A 261 13.12 7.79 31.70
CA THR A 261 12.16 7.80 32.82
C THR A 261 11.54 6.43 33.11
N GLY A 262 11.58 5.49 32.17
CA GLY A 262 10.91 4.18 32.31
C GLY A 262 9.37 4.24 32.29
N LYS A 263 8.81 5.44 32.07
CA LYS A 263 7.38 5.75 32.04
C LYS A 263 6.86 5.82 30.61
N GLN A 264 5.56 5.61 30.41
CA GLN A 264 4.91 5.85 29.12
C GLN A 264 4.70 7.35 28.87
N PRO A 265 4.58 7.82 27.62
CA PRO A 265 4.41 9.25 27.32
C PRO A 265 3.22 9.91 28.03
N GLN A 266 2.12 9.19 28.23
CA GLN A 266 0.94 9.67 28.95
C GLN A 266 1.27 10.07 30.40
N GLU A 267 2.22 9.39 31.05
CA GLU A 267 2.68 9.72 32.40
C GLU A 267 3.71 10.87 32.43
N LEU A 268 4.12 11.37 31.27
CA LEU A 268 5.13 12.43 31.10
C LEU A 268 4.53 13.72 30.52
N ILE A 269 3.27 13.66 30.09
CA ILE A 269 2.46 14.78 29.66
C ILE A 269 1.57 15.20 30.85
N ASP A 270 1.31 16.49 30.97
CA ASP A 270 0.42 17.06 31.98
C ASP A 270 -1.00 17.17 31.42
N ASP A 271 -1.99 16.54 32.05
CA ASP A 271 -3.35 16.40 31.51
C ASP A 271 -4.09 17.74 31.32
N GLY A 272 -3.81 18.74 32.18
CA GLY A 272 -4.49 20.04 32.15
C GLY A 272 -3.94 20.98 31.09
N THR A 273 -2.62 20.98 30.89
CA THR A 273 -1.97 21.81 29.87
C THR A 273 -1.78 21.10 28.54
N LEU A 274 -1.73 19.76 28.54
CA LEU A 274 -1.23 18.83 27.50
C LEU A 274 0.29 18.96 27.20
N LEU A 275 1.08 19.60 28.08
CA LEU A 275 2.51 19.85 27.84
C LEU A 275 3.38 18.75 28.44
N TRP A 276 4.56 18.54 27.84
CA TRP A 276 5.57 17.65 28.38
C TRP A 276 6.13 18.19 29.71
N ASN A 277 5.97 17.41 30.79
CA ASN A 277 6.41 17.73 32.15
C ASN A 277 7.42 16.68 32.66
N TRP A 278 8.34 16.25 31.80
CA TRP A 278 9.31 15.18 32.08
C TRP A 278 10.36 15.54 33.15
N ARG A 279 10.56 16.83 33.45
CA ARG A 279 11.57 17.32 34.42
C ARG A 279 11.27 16.91 35.86
N ARG A 280 10.03 16.50 36.17
CA ARG A 280 9.68 15.90 37.47
C ARG A 280 10.23 14.48 37.66
N ASP A 281 10.60 13.82 36.56
CA ASP A 281 10.95 12.40 36.51
C ASP A 281 12.42 12.12 36.18
N VAL A 282 13.13 13.09 35.59
CA VAL A 282 14.56 13.00 35.29
C VAL A 282 15.22 14.39 35.30
N ASN A 283 16.40 14.48 35.91
CA ASN A 283 17.27 15.65 35.84
C ASN A 283 18.31 15.45 34.72
N LEU A 284 18.35 16.35 33.74
CA LEU A 284 19.26 16.32 32.59
C LEU A 284 20.10 17.60 32.54
N SER A 285 21.22 17.56 31.83
CA SER A 285 21.99 18.77 31.52
C SER A 285 21.09 19.80 30.81
N PRO A 286 21.25 21.12 31.08
CA PRO A 286 20.47 22.16 30.42
C PRO A 286 20.53 22.09 28.89
N ALA A 287 21.68 21.69 28.34
CA ALA A 287 21.88 21.52 26.91
C ALA A 287 21.01 20.39 26.31
N LEU A 288 21.03 19.18 26.89
CA LEU A 288 20.18 18.10 26.39
C LEU A 288 18.70 18.40 26.62
N GLY A 289 18.36 18.97 27.77
CA GLY A 289 16.98 19.38 28.08
C GLY A 289 16.42 20.38 27.08
N ALA A 290 17.20 21.40 26.68
CA ALA A 290 16.79 22.37 25.68
C ALA A 290 16.62 21.77 24.27
N VAL A 291 17.48 20.81 23.89
CA VAL A 291 17.36 20.08 22.61
C VAL A 291 16.07 19.24 22.60
N LEU A 292 15.80 18.47 23.66
CA LEU A 292 14.60 17.64 23.76
C LEU A 292 13.32 18.48 23.80
N ASP A 293 13.29 19.58 24.56
CA ASP A 293 12.14 20.51 24.56
C ASP A 293 11.85 21.04 23.15
N LYS A 294 12.88 21.47 22.42
CA LYS A 294 12.71 22.01 21.07
C LYS A 294 12.30 20.94 20.05
N MET A 295 12.72 19.69 20.22
CA MET A 295 12.20 18.57 19.41
C MET A 295 10.71 18.29 19.73
N LEU A 296 10.28 18.55 20.96
CA LEU A 296 8.91 18.34 21.47
C LEU A 296 8.00 19.57 21.39
N SER A 297 8.46 20.70 20.82
CA SER A 297 7.66 21.90 20.62
C SER A 297 6.33 21.58 19.93
N ARG A 298 5.20 22.07 20.47
CA ARG A 298 3.88 21.81 19.87
C ARG A 298 3.79 22.25 18.42
N ARG A 299 4.13 23.51 18.16
CA ARG A 299 4.06 24.09 16.82
C ARG A 299 5.16 23.46 15.94
N PRO A 300 4.82 22.86 14.79
CA PRO A 300 5.80 22.30 13.85
C PRO A 300 6.96 23.23 13.50
N GLY A 301 6.69 24.52 13.27
CA GLY A 301 7.70 25.53 12.93
C GLY A 301 8.68 25.86 14.07
N ASP A 302 8.32 25.61 15.33
CA ASP A 302 9.18 25.86 16.48
C ASP A 302 10.17 24.69 16.73
N ARG A 303 10.00 23.56 16.02
CA ARG A 303 10.90 22.40 16.09
C ARG A 303 12.17 22.60 15.25
N TYR A 304 13.15 21.73 15.47
CA TYR A 304 14.23 21.53 14.49
C TYR A 304 13.66 21.01 13.17
N GLN A 305 14.10 21.58 12.04
CA GLN A 305 13.55 21.26 10.72
C GLN A 305 14.29 20.11 10.01
N SER A 306 15.46 19.71 10.50
CA SER A 306 16.26 18.57 10.00
C SER A 306 16.98 17.84 11.15
N ALA A 307 17.38 16.59 10.92
CA ALA A 307 18.15 15.82 11.90
C ALA A 307 19.58 16.38 12.05
N SER A 308 20.15 16.90 10.96
CA SER A 308 21.41 17.66 10.96
C SER A 308 21.40 18.87 11.91
N ALA A 309 20.28 19.61 12.03
CA ALA A 309 20.18 20.73 12.97
C ALA A 309 20.16 20.28 14.45
N VAL A 310 19.62 19.09 14.73
CA VAL A 310 19.69 18.46 16.07
C VAL A 310 21.12 18.01 16.37
N LEU A 311 21.80 17.34 15.43
CA LEU A 311 23.20 16.90 15.56
C LEU A 311 24.14 18.07 15.87
N GLN A 312 23.99 19.19 15.16
CA GLN A 312 24.76 20.40 15.42
C GLN A 312 24.51 20.93 16.85
N SER A 313 23.26 20.94 17.30
CA SER A 313 22.90 21.41 18.64
C SER A 313 23.46 20.52 19.76
N LEU A 314 23.44 19.20 19.57
CA LEU A 314 24.05 18.23 20.50
C LEU A 314 25.59 18.35 20.54
N SER A 315 26.21 18.74 19.43
CA SER A 315 27.67 18.89 19.31
C SER A 315 28.16 20.21 19.91
N SER A 316 27.51 21.34 19.58
CA SER A 316 27.90 22.68 20.05
C SER A 316 27.81 22.84 21.57
N ALA A 317 27.04 21.98 22.25
CA ALA A 317 26.97 21.89 23.71
C ALA A 317 28.30 21.45 24.38
N HIS A 318 29.30 20.99 23.62
CA HIS A 318 30.61 20.59 24.13
C HIS A 318 31.69 21.69 24.02
N SER A 319 31.37 22.86 23.46
CA SER A 319 32.27 24.01 23.49
C SER A 319 32.24 24.65 24.89
N PRO A 320 33.38 24.79 25.60
CA PRO A 320 33.46 25.67 26.75
C PRO A 320 33.05 27.08 26.31
N ALA A 321 32.23 27.76 27.11
CA ALA A 321 31.77 29.10 26.77
C ALA A 321 32.95 30.04 26.49
N PRO A 322 32.92 30.85 25.41
CA PRO A 322 33.90 31.90 25.22
C PRO A 322 33.90 32.83 26.43
N ALA A 323 35.08 33.18 26.94
CA ALA A 323 35.19 34.22 27.95
C ALA A 323 34.58 35.53 27.43
N PRO A 324 33.92 36.33 28.29
CA PRO A 324 33.18 37.52 27.84
C PRO A 324 34.10 38.50 27.12
N ASP A 325 33.67 38.88 25.91
CA ASP A 325 34.39 39.74 24.98
C ASP A 325 34.50 41.18 25.52
N LEU A 326 35.71 41.62 25.83
CA LEU A 326 36.01 43.00 26.18
C LEU A 326 36.17 43.82 24.89
N SER A 327 35.10 44.52 24.50
CA SER A 327 35.07 45.32 23.27
C SER A 327 36.21 46.35 23.20
N PRO A 328 36.84 46.55 22.03
CA PRO A 328 38.01 47.40 21.89
C PRO A 328 37.65 48.89 21.82
N THR A 329 38.37 49.73 22.57
CA THR A 329 38.35 51.19 22.41
C THR A 329 39.39 51.63 21.37
N GLN A 330 39.05 52.58 20.50
CA GLN A 330 39.92 53.03 19.40
C GLN A 330 41.17 53.84 19.85
N PRO A 331 42.20 53.95 19.00
CA PRO A 331 43.57 54.32 19.41
C PRO A 331 43.97 55.78 19.08
N PRO A 332 45.14 56.21 19.60
CA PRO A 332 46.00 57.16 18.87
C PRO A 332 47.45 56.65 18.63
N THR A 333 47.79 56.53 17.35
CA THR A 333 49.05 56.99 16.70
C THR A 333 50.48 56.70 17.27
N LYS A 334 51.16 55.78 16.55
CA LYS A 334 52.41 56.00 15.76
C LYS A 334 53.81 55.92 16.47
N PRO A 335 54.95 55.79 15.72
CA PRO A 335 55.93 54.67 15.84
C PRO A 335 57.36 55.19 16.29
N PRO A 336 58.57 54.56 16.11
CA PRO A 336 58.95 53.47 15.18
C PRO A 336 60.11 52.48 15.52
N MET A 337 60.47 51.70 14.48
CA MET A 337 61.79 51.10 14.14
C MET A 337 62.15 49.65 14.57
N ALA A 338 62.84 48.99 13.62
CA ALA A 338 63.25 47.58 13.60
C ALA A 338 64.77 47.43 13.93
N PRO A 339 65.39 46.22 13.90
CA PRO A 339 65.74 45.57 12.61
C PRO A 339 65.70 44.02 12.54
N THR A 340 65.43 43.52 11.32
CA THR A 340 66.17 42.47 10.56
C THR A 340 66.59 41.13 11.22
N MET A 341 66.11 39.99 10.68
CA MET A 341 66.93 39.05 9.87
C MET A 341 66.14 37.87 9.25
N VAL A 342 66.74 37.24 8.24
CA VAL A 342 66.19 36.25 7.29
C VAL A 342 66.73 34.83 7.60
N VAL A 343 66.02 33.76 7.24
CA VAL A 343 66.53 32.48 6.65
C VAL A 343 65.33 31.61 6.20
N ALA A 344 65.55 30.62 5.32
CA ALA A 344 64.56 30.11 4.38
C ALA A 344 64.19 28.60 4.48
N ARG A 345 63.01 28.27 3.92
CA ARG A 345 62.69 27.12 3.03
C ARG A 345 62.90 25.67 3.52
N ALA A 346 61.79 24.92 3.65
CA ALA A 346 61.61 23.57 3.11
C ALA A 346 60.12 23.16 3.09
N GLN A 347 59.71 22.28 2.17
CA GLN A 347 58.34 21.73 2.04
C GLN A 347 58.36 20.20 1.86
N ILE A 348 57.41 19.52 2.52
CA ILE A 348 56.66 18.30 2.13
C ILE A 348 57.44 17.05 1.63
N PRO A 349 57.11 15.87 2.20
CA PRO A 349 56.77 14.71 1.36
C PRO A 349 55.48 13.95 1.81
N PRO A 350 54.77 13.25 0.90
CA PRO A 350 53.65 12.35 1.23
C PRO A 350 54.04 10.85 0.94
N PRO A 351 53.15 9.86 0.69
CA PRO A 351 53.14 8.58 1.43
C PRO A 351 53.55 7.33 0.60
N PRO A 352 53.61 6.12 1.20
CA PRO A 352 53.75 4.85 0.47
C PRO A 352 52.54 3.89 0.60
N GLN A 353 52.40 3.00 -0.40
CA GLN A 353 51.37 1.94 -0.50
C GLN A 353 51.96 0.51 -0.37
N ALA A 354 51.06 -0.44 -0.15
CA ALA A 354 51.11 -1.91 -0.12
C ALA A 354 52.24 -2.70 -0.84
N ILE A 355 52.64 -3.82 -0.22
CA ILE A 355 53.17 -5.05 -0.87
C ILE A 355 52.61 -6.29 -0.12
N ALA A 356 52.39 -7.41 -0.82
CA ALA A 356 51.90 -8.68 -0.29
C ALA A 356 52.95 -9.82 -0.35
N ASN A 357 52.79 -10.90 0.44
CA ASN A 357 53.23 -12.28 0.13
C ASN A 357 52.76 -13.33 1.19
N PRO A 358 52.81 -14.66 0.94
CA PRO A 358 51.80 -15.60 1.47
C PRO A 358 52.44 -16.76 2.34
N PRO A 359 51.92 -18.02 2.47
CA PRO A 359 51.74 -18.63 3.82
C PRO A 359 52.52 -19.95 4.08
N GLN A 360 52.74 -20.32 5.36
CA GLN A 360 53.22 -21.68 5.72
C GLN A 360 52.71 -22.26 7.06
N ALA A 361 52.35 -23.55 6.98
CA ALA A 361 52.48 -24.66 7.94
C ALA A 361 51.70 -24.72 9.28
N ILE A 362 51.14 -25.92 9.52
CA ILE A 362 50.50 -26.43 10.75
C ILE A 362 51.51 -27.34 11.48
N PRO A 363 51.39 -27.60 12.80
CA PRO A 363 51.11 -28.99 13.21
C PRO A 363 50.11 -29.16 14.38
N ASN A 364 49.56 -30.38 14.49
CA ASN A 364 48.48 -30.79 15.40
C ASN A 364 48.90 -31.07 16.86
N ALA A 365 47.97 -30.85 17.81
CA ALA A 365 47.65 -31.70 18.99
C ALA A 365 46.36 -31.15 19.65
N THR A 366 45.16 -31.76 19.70
CA THR A 366 44.71 -33.09 20.19
C THR A 366 44.32 -33.11 21.69
N GLN A 367 43.00 -33.23 21.97
CA GLN A 367 42.29 -33.53 23.27
C GLN A 367 41.92 -32.35 24.19
N PRO A 368 40.86 -32.45 25.04
CA PRO A 368 39.53 -33.01 24.77
C PRO A 368 38.35 -32.13 25.28
N ILE A 369 37.12 -32.53 24.90
CA ILE A 369 35.84 -31.91 25.32
C ILE A 369 35.43 -32.40 26.73
N PRO A 370 34.94 -31.51 27.62
CA PRO A 370 34.05 -31.87 28.72
C PRO A 370 32.58 -31.50 28.41
N THR A 371 31.68 -32.49 28.48
CA THR A 371 30.22 -32.31 28.38
C THR A 371 29.61 -31.72 29.67
N PRO A 372 28.41 -31.11 29.59
CA PRO A 372 27.82 -30.37 30.71
C PRO A 372 27.10 -31.26 31.72
N ASN A 373 27.14 -30.88 33.00
CA ASN A 373 26.25 -31.42 34.03
C ASN A 373 24.84 -30.80 33.92
N PRO A 374 23.75 -31.58 34.12
CA PRO A 374 22.38 -31.08 34.05
C PRO A 374 21.96 -30.33 35.32
N LEU A 375 21.13 -29.28 35.17
CA LEU A 375 20.43 -28.65 36.28
C LEU A 375 19.23 -29.49 36.76
N PRO A 376 18.87 -29.45 38.05
CA PRO A 376 17.67 -30.10 38.59
C PRO A 376 16.37 -29.36 38.20
N PRO A 377 15.22 -30.06 38.14
CA PRO A 377 13.94 -29.48 37.76
C PRO A 377 13.31 -28.61 38.87
N PRO A 378 12.49 -27.60 38.52
CA PRO A 378 11.84 -26.71 39.49
C PRO A 378 10.64 -27.36 40.20
N THR A 379 10.56 -27.18 41.52
CA THR A 379 9.41 -27.57 42.35
C THR A 379 8.21 -26.63 42.18
N PRO A 380 6.95 -27.13 42.21
CA PRO A 380 5.75 -26.31 42.07
C PRO A 380 5.43 -25.50 43.33
N LYS A 381 4.78 -24.33 43.15
CA LYS A 381 4.15 -23.54 44.23
C LYS A 381 2.62 -23.72 44.21
N PRO A 382 1.94 -23.56 45.38
CA PRO A 382 0.63 -24.16 45.61
C PRO A 382 -0.56 -23.36 45.05
N GLN A 383 -1.64 -24.08 44.77
CA GLN A 383 -2.95 -23.54 44.42
C GLN A 383 -3.75 -23.21 45.70
N SER A 384 -4.48 -22.08 45.70
CA SER A 384 -5.51 -21.77 46.69
C SER A 384 -6.90 -22.19 46.18
N PRO A 385 -7.80 -22.73 47.04
CA PRO A 385 -9.00 -23.42 46.59
C PRO A 385 -10.22 -22.53 46.28
N PHE A 386 -11.18 -23.18 45.64
CA PHE A 386 -12.42 -22.67 45.04
C PHE A 386 -13.64 -22.91 45.95
N LEU A 387 -14.56 -21.94 46.08
CA LEU A 387 -15.99 -22.04 46.50
C LEU A 387 -16.50 -20.58 46.67
N GLY A 388 -17.71 -20.13 46.33
CA GLY A 388 -18.88 -20.60 45.56
C GLY A 388 -19.78 -19.34 45.35
N LEU A 389 -20.73 -19.27 44.42
CA LEU A 389 -22.12 -19.71 44.65
C LEU A 389 -22.95 -19.61 43.36
N VAL A 390 -23.94 -20.50 43.24
CA VAL A 390 -24.91 -20.64 42.16
C VAL A 390 -25.98 -19.52 42.17
N GLY A 391 -26.44 -19.11 40.97
CA GLY A 391 -27.89 -18.94 40.72
C GLY A 391 -28.39 -17.60 40.15
N LYS A 392 -28.74 -17.60 38.86
CA LYS A 392 -30.15 -17.62 38.38
C LYS A 392 -30.24 -17.53 36.86
N THR A 393 -31.14 -18.32 36.27
CA THR A 393 -31.52 -18.32 34.84
C THR A 393 -33.05 -18.27 34.72
N LEU A 394 -33.56 -17.85 33.54
CA LEU A 394 -34.99 -17.81 33.14
C LEU A 394 -35.78 -16.70 33.88
N VAL A 395 -36.71 -15.91 33.30
CA VAL A 395 -38.00 -16.18 32.59
C VAL A 395 -38.48 -14.80 32.06
N VAL A 396 -39.16 -14.56 30.92
CA VAL A 396 -39.55 -15.31 29.69
C VAL A 396 -39.89 -14.28 28.59
N SER A 397 -39.80 -14.66 27.32
CA SER A 397 -40.32 -13.92 26.15
C SER A 397 -41.85 -14.03 25.97
N LEU A 398 -42.59 -12.92 25.84
CA LEU A 398 -43.96 -12.94 25.26
C LEU A 398 -44.40 -11.55 24.73
N LEU A 399 -45.41 -11.56 23.85
CA LEU A 399 -46.21 -10.44 23.33
C LEU A 399 -45.63 -9.58 22.19
N ILE A 400 -45.59 -10.20 21.00
CA ILE A 400 -46.00 -9.52 19.76
C ILE A 400 -47.55 -9.55 19.68
N THR A 401 -48.14 -8.59 18.95
CA THR A 401 -49.59 -8.37 18.69
C THR A 401 -50.42 -7.71 19.81
N GLY A 402 -50.52 -6.38 19.74
CA GLY A 402 -51.59 -5.56 20.30
C GLY A 402 -51.70 -4.29 19.44
N ALA A 403 -52.72 -4.18 18.61
CA ALA A 403 -52.75 -3.21 17.51
C ALA A 403 -53.41 -1.87 17.90
N THR A 404 -52.94 -0.80 17.24
CA THR A 404 -53.66 0.44 16.88
C THR A 404 -54.39 1.26 17.96
N GLY A 405 -53.97 2.53 18.10
CA GLY A 405 -54.88 3.64 18.37
C GLY A 405 -54.47 4.60 19.50
N ILE A 406 -54.76 5.89 19.30
CA ILE A 406 -54.76 6.96 20.32
C ILE A 406 -53.35 7.37 20.83
N GLY A 407 -52.56 7.97 19.94
CA GLY A 407 -51.38 8.79 20.28
C GLY A 407 -51.31 10.14 19.56
N TRP A 408 -52.30 10.47 18.71
CA TRP A 408 -52.23 11.57 17.73
C TRP A 408 -52.73 12.93 18.26
N TRP A 409 -53.17 13.05 19.52
CA TRP A 409 -53.98 14.19 19.98
C TRP A 409 -53.45 15.00 21.18
N ALA A 410 -52.18 14.84 21.56
CA ALA A 410 -51.61 15.52 22.74
C ALA A 410 -50.47 16.52 22.44
N GLY A 411 -50.02 16.65 21.18
CA GLY A 411 -48.87 17.51 20.83
C GLY A 411 -49.19 18.91 20.29
N ASN A 412 -50.42 19.14 19.81
CA ASN A 412 -50.71 20.28 18.90
C ASN A 412 -51.15 21.59 19.59
N LEU A 413 -50.89 21.77 20.88
CA LEU A 413 -51.33 22.95 21.65
C LEU A 413 -50.22 23.61 22.52
N TRP A 414 -48.95 23.30 22.25
CA TRP A 414 -47.82 24.02 22.88
C TRP A 414 -46.77 24.55 21.90
N ILE A 415 -47.03 24.44 20.58
CA ILE A 415 -46.21 25.06 19.52
C ILE A 415 -46.87 26.37 19.05
N GLN A 416 -47.09 27.28 20.00
CA GLN A 416 -47.41 28.69 19.72
C GLN A 416 -47.10 29.58 20.95
N SER A 417 -45.91 29.39 21.52
CA SER A 417 -45.36 30.23 22.60
C SER A 417 -43.96 30.72 22.25
N LEU A 418 -43.92 31.69 21.35
CA LEU A 418 -42.93 32.79 21.30
C LEU A 418 -41.44 32.42 21.27
N SER A 419 -40.91 32.53 20.06
CA SER A 419 -39.54 32.93 19.76
C SER A 419 -38.92 33.94 20.73
N LYS A 420 -37.67 33.66 21.17
CA LYS A 420 -36.63 34.69 21.36
C LYS A 420 -35.22 34.11 21.50
N SER A 421 -34.29 34.75 20.78
CA SER A 421 -32.84 34.89 21.03
C SER A 421 -31.95 33.66 21.24
N GLY A 422 -30.84 33.60 20.48
CA GLY A 422 -29.65 32.83 20.86
C GLY A 422 -28.90 32.24 19.66
N GLU A 423 -27.95 32.98 19.10
CA GLU A 423 -26.90 32.41 18.24
C GLU A 423 -25.99 31.51 19.09
N GLU A 424 -25.62 30.32 18.60
CA GLU A 424 -24.28 30.07 18.06
C GLU A 424 -24.18 28.65 17.45
N THR A 425 -23.13 28.42 16.67
CA THR A 425 -23.04 27.37 15.65
C THR A 425 -22.39 26.07 16.14
N SER A 426 -22.95 24.93 15.72
CA SER A 426 -22.23 23.66 15.69
C SER A 426 -22.54 22.90 14.39
N ASP A 427 -21.63 23.00 13.41
CA ASP A 427 -21.73 22.21 12.18
C ASP A 427 -21.49 20.72 12.47
N ALA A 428 -22.53 19.91 12.26
CA ALA A 428 -22.42 18.47 12.17
C ALA A 428 -22.61 18.04 10.72
N THR A 429 -21.50 17.68 10.05
CA THR A 429 -21.52 17.04 8.72
C THR A 429 -21.47 15.51 8.89
N PRO A 430 -22.37 14.74 8.27
CA PRO A 430 -22.40 13.28 8.41
C PRO A 430 -21.34 12.56 7.57
N SER A 431 -20.91 11.38 8.03
CA SER A 431 -20.06 10.43 7.27
C SER A 431 -20.89 9.51 6.35
N PRO A 432 -20.27 8.84 5.36
CA PRO A 432 -21.00 8.17 4.28
C PRO A 432 -21.13 6.64 4.45
N SER A 433 -22.35 6.11 4.31
CA SER A 433 -22.57 4.74 3.84
C SER A 433 -23.94 4.62 3.17
N SER A 434 -24.12 3.55 2.39
CA SER A 434 -25.12 3.34 1.34
C SER A 434 -25.07 4.37 0.18
N SER A 435 -25.58 3.98 -0.99
CA SER A 435 -26.11 4.99 -1.91
C SER A 435 -27.16 5.80 -1.15
N PRO A 436 -27.28 7.12 -1.37
CA PRO A 436 -28.28 7.91 -0.68
C PRO A 436 -29.65 7.24 -0.86
N PRO A 437 -30.50 7.17 0.19
CA PRO A 437 -31.91 6.87 0.00
C PRO A 437 -32.44 7.77 -1.12
N VAL A 438 -33.34 7.25 -1.95
CA VAL A 438 -33.82 7.92 -3.18
C VAL A 438 -34.31 9.37 -2.89
N ASP A 439 -34.73 9.62 -1.66
CA ASP A 439 -35.20 10.91 -1.14
C ASP A 439 -34.12 11.98 -0.91
N GLN A 440 -32.83 11.61 -0.72
CA GLN A 440 -31.75 12.58 -0.44
C GLN A 440 -31.21 13.30 -1.68
N GLU A 441 -31.49 12.81 -2.90
CA GLU A 441 -31.06 13.49 -4.13
C GLU A 441 -32.00 14.65 -4.54
N ASN A 442 -33.15 14.86 -3.87
CA ASN A 442 -34.17 15.83 -4.28
C ASN A 442 -33.67 17.29 -4.27
N PRO A 443 -33.98 18.11 -5.29
CA PRO A 443 -33.45 19.48 -5.36
C PRO A 443 -33.97 20.30 -4.18
N SER A 444 -33.08 21.03 -3.50
CA SER A 444 -33.47 21.94 -2.44
C SER A 444 -34.54 22.92 -2.93
N SER A 445 -35.59 23.14 -2.13
CA SER A 445 -36.64 24.12 -2.42
C SER A 445 -36.12 25.58 -2.46
N GLN A 446 -34.84 25.78 -2.17
CA GLN A 446 -34.10 27.05 -2.26
C GLN A 446 -33.59 27.36 -3.69
N PHE A 447 -33.52 26.38 -4.58
CA PHE A 447 -33.03 26.57 -5.95
C PHE A 447 -34.11 27.15 -6.88
N SER A 448 -33.69 27.88 -7.92
CA SER A 448 -34.59 28.36 -8.97
C SER A 448 -35.25 27.18 -9.71
N PRO A 449 -36.50 27.29 -10.22
CA PRO A 449 -37.18 26.18 -10.90
C PRO A 449 -36.38 25.62 -12.10
N ALA A 450 -35.62 26.48 -12.78
CA ALA A 450 -34.71 26.07 -13.85
C ALA A 450 -33.53 25.23 -13.32
N GLU A 451 -32.91 25.62 -12.20
CA GLU A 451 -31.86 24.82 -11.55
C GLU A 451 -32.41 23.48 -11.03
N GLN A 452 -33.60 23.46 -10.42
CA GLN A 452 -34.25 22.22 -9.98
C GLN A 452 -34.46 21.24 -11.15
N ALA A 453 -34.97 21.74 -12.30
CA ALA A 453 -35.17 20.93 -13.50
C ALA A 453 -33.85 20.37 -14.07
N ARG A 454 -32.78 21.18 -14.13
CA ARG A 454 -31.45 20.72 -14.58
C ARG A 454 -30.89 19.61 -13.69
N LYS A 455 -30.97 19.79 -12.36
CA LYS A 455 -30.46 18.77 -11.41
C LYS A 455 -31.28 17.49 -11.46
N GLN A 456 -32.60 17.58 -11.71
CA GLN A 456 -33.43 16.40 -11.96
C GLN A 456 -32.98 15.65 -13.24
N GLN A 457 -32.83 16.37 -14.36
CA GLN A 457 -32.39 15.77 -15.62
C GLN A 457 -31.02 15.08 -15.49
N LEU A 458 -30.07 15.70 -14.77
CA LEU A 458 -28.76 15.09 -14.49
C LEU A 458 -28.87 13.81 -13.66
N ARG A 459 -29.73 13.78 -12.65
CA ARG A 459 -30.00 12.58 -11.85
C ARG A 459 -30.58 11.46 -12.72
N ASP A 460 -31.62 11.76 -13.49
CA ASP A 460 -32.31 10.77 -14.34
C ASP A 460 -31.36 10.22 -15.41
N ARG A 461 -30.51 11.07 -15.99
CA ARG A 461 -29.44 10.67 -16.93
C ARG A 461 -28.39 9.81 -16.23
N ARG A 462 -27.89 10.18 -15.04
CA ARG A 462 -26.94 9.35 -14.25
C ARG A 462 -27.52 7.97 -13.93
N GLN A 463 -28.77 7.94 -13.49
CA GLN A 463 -29.48 6.72 -13.10
C GLN A 463 -29.75 5.81 -14.31
N SER A 464 -30.22 6.35 -15.44
CA SER A 464 -30.40 5.59 -16.69
C SER A 464 -29.09 5.03 -17.25
N LEU A 465 -27.97 5.72 -17.01
CA LEU A 465 -26.63 5.24 -17.38
C LEU A 465 -26.02 4.24 -16.36
N GLY A 466 -26.69 3.98 -15.23
CA GLY A 466 -26.24 3.04 -14.19
C GLY A 466 -24.99 3.49 -13.43
N VAL A 467 -24.69 4.80 -13.39
CA VAL A 467 -23.42 5.33 -12.89
C VAL A 467 -23.49 5.60 -11.38
N ASN A 468 -22.50 5.14 -10.63
CA ASN A 468 -22.39 5.40 -9.19
C ASN A 468 -22.28 6.92 -8.89
N TYR A 469 -23.08 7.40 -7.93
CA TYR A 469 -23.16 8.83 -7.58
C TYR A 469 -21.81 9.41 -7.11
N ASN A 470 -21.09 8.71 -6.23
CA ASN A 470 -19.83 9.19 -5.66
C ASN A 470 -18.75 9.27 -6.75
N PHE A 471 -18.68 8.27 -7.64
CA PHE A 471 -17.80 8.31 -8.81
C PHE A 471 -18.11 9.53 -9.70
N TYR A 472 -19.39 9.71 -10.04
CA TYR A 472 -19.86 10.81 -10.88
C TYR A 472 -19.49 12.17 -10.28
N VAL A 473 -19.84 12.44 -9.02
CA VAL A 473 -19.52 13.71 -8.36
C VAL A 473 -18.01 13.95 -8.31
N ASN A 474 -17.21 12.94 -7.96
CA ASN A 474 -15.74 13.07 -7.93
C ASN A 474 -15.16 13.38 -9.32
N TRP A 475 -15.69 12.77 -10.37
CA TRP A 475 -15.24 13.00 -11.74
C TRP A 475 -15.60 14.40 -12.25
N VAL A 476 -16.83 14.87 -12.01
CA VAL A 476 -17.26 16.23 -12.35
C VAL A 476 -16.45 17.26 -11.56
N ASN A 477 -16.23 17.03 -10.26
CA ASN A 477 -15.43 17.91 -9.41
C ASN A 477 -13.99 18.07 -9.91
N GLU A 478 -13.31 16.98 -10.29
CA GLU A 478 -11.92 17.07 -10.76
C GLU A 478 -11.80 17.91 -12.04
N VAL A 479 -12.76 17.78 -12.97
CA VAL A 479 -12.81 18.63 -14.17
C VAL A 479 -13.19 20.07 -13.82
N PHE A 480 -14.19 20.28 -12.95
CA PHE A 480 -14.64 21.61 -12.51
C PHE A 480 -13.53 22.40 -11.83
N TRP A 481 -12.77 21.80 -10.90
CA TRP A 481 -11.66 22.45 -10.21
C TRP A 481 -10.42 22.63 -11.10
N THR A 482 -10.25 21.81 -12.13
CA THR A 482 -9.22 22.03 -13.16
C THR A 482 -9.54 23.25 -14.03
N GLN A 483 -10.81 23.49 -14.34
CA GLN A 483 -11.26 24.70 -15.04
C GLN A 483 -11.32 25.94 -14.14
N ASN A 484 -11.49 25.76 -12.82
CA ASN A 484 -11.64 26.84 -11.84
C ASN A 484 -10.61 26.74 -10.70
N PRO A 485 -9.29 26.86 -10.99
CA PRO A 485 -8.24 26.64 -9.99
C PRO A 485 -8.34 27.58 -8.79
N ASN A 486 -8.75 28.83 -9.01
CA ASN A 486 -8.93 29.85 -7.96
C ASN A 486 -10.12 29.57 -7.02
N GLN A 487 -10.96 28.57 -7.32
CA GLN A 487 -12.09 28.15 -6.47
C GLN A 487 -11.83 26.77 -5.83
N ARG A 488 -10.68 26.12 -6.09
CA ARG A 488 -10.40 24.75 -5.63
C ARG A 488 -10.47 24.63 -4.11
N GLY A 489 -11.29 23.69 -3.63
CA GLY A 489 -11.52 23.46 -2.20
C GLY A 489 -12.68 24.28 -1.58
N ARG A 490 -13.38 25.11 -2.36
CA ARG A 490 -14.58 25.82 -1.91
C ARG A 490 -15.83 24.95 -2.00
N THR A 491 -16.68 24.97 -0.97
CA THR A 491 -18.03 24.42 -1.06
C THR A 491 -18.94 25.34 -1.87
N LEU A 492 -19.61 24.82 -2.90
CA LEU A 492 -20.65 25.54 -3.64
C LEU A 492 -21.93 25.56 -2.78
N GLY A 493 -22.11 26.63 -2.01
CA GLY A 493 -23.31 26.81 -1.18
C GLY A 493 -24.59 26.99 -2.00
N ASN A 494 -25.75 26.91 -1.35
CA ASN A 494 -27.06 26.99 -2.01
C ASN A 494 -27.51 28.43 -2.35
N GLY A 495 -26.80 29.46 -1.88
CA GLY A 495 -27.16 30.86 -2.11
C GLY A 495 -27.00 31.31 -3.58
N PRO A 496 -27.66 32.42 -3.98
CA PRO A 496 -27.62 32.93 -5.35
C PRO A 496 -26.22 33.32 -5.81
N GLU A 497 -25.33 33.71 -4.89
CA GLU A 497 -23.92 34.06 -5.17
C GLU A 497 -23.09 32.90 -5.73
N ASN A 498 -23.59 31.67 -5.66
CA ASN A 498 -22.97 30.48 -6.23
C ASN A 498 -23.72 29.90 -7.45
N GLU A 499 -24.86 30.48 -7.87
CA GLU A 499 -25.73 29.91 -8.92
C GLU A 499 -25.00 29.72 -10.26
N GLN A 500 -24.19 30.70 -10.70
CA GLN A 500 -23.39 30.60 -11.93
C GLN A 500 -22.33 29.48 -11.87
N LEU A 501 -21.73 29.26 -10.69
CA LEU A 501 -20.75 28.17 -10.49
C LEU A 501 -21.45 26.81 -10.48
N ARG A 502 -22.64 26.71 -9.88
CA ARG A 502 -23.46 25.48 -9.93
C ARG A 502 -23.95 25.19 -11.35
N GLU A 503 -24.30 26.21 -12.14
CA GLU A 503 -24.66 26.04 -13.56
C GLU A 503 -23.48 25.57 -14.42
N GLN A 504 -22.27 26.10 -14.18
CA GLN A 504 -21.06 25.58 -14.84
C GLN A 504 -20.76 24.13 -14.44
N TRP A 505 -20.95 23.78 -13.16
CA TRP A 505 -20.81 22.40 -12.67
C TRP A 505 -21.82 21.47 -13.36
N ASP A 506 -23.10 21.84 -13.39
CA ASP A 506 -24.19 21.08 -14.02
C ASP A 506 -23.93 20.86 -15.54
N ARG A 507 -23.35 21.86 -16.22
CA ARG A 507 -22.95 21.75 -17.64
C ARG A 507 -21.80 20.76 -17.85
N ILE A 508 -20.72 20.85 -17.07
CA ILE A 508 -19.62 19.86 -17.14
C ILE A 508 -20.15 18.46 -16.80
N ALA A 509 -21.07 18.36 -15.84
CA ALA A 509 -21.71 17.10 -15.49
C ALA A 509 -22.49 16.49 -16.66
N THR A 510 -23.16 17.32 -17.46
CA THR A 510 -23.86 16.90 -18.68
C THR A 510 -22.88 16.40 -19.73
N GLU A 511 -21.86 17.20 -20.05
CA GLU A 511 -20.81 16.89 -21.03
C GLU A 511 -20.08 15.56 -20.72
N LEU A 512 -19.79 15.30 -19.45
CA LEU A 512 -19.12 14.07 -19.01
C LEU A 512 -20.04 12.84 -19.08
N LEU A 513 -21.33 12.96 -18.75
CA LEU A 513 -22.30 11.87 -18.92
C LEU A 513 -22.51 11.52 -20.40
N ASP A 514 -22.54 12.51 -21.29
CA ASP A 514 -22.68 12.28 -22.73
C ASP A 514 -21.41 11.67 -23.33
N LYS A 515 -20.21 12.07 -22.89
CA LYS A 515 -18.96 11.35 -23.23
C LYS A 515 -19.00 9.91 -22.73
N LEU A 516 -19.48 9.64 -21.52
CA LEU A 516 -19.58 8.28 -21.01
C LEU A 516 -20.56 7.41 -21.81
N ASP A 517 -21.65 7.98 -22.33
CA ASP A 517 -22.58 7.28 -23.22
C ASP A 517 -21.94 7.00 -24.59
N GLN A 518 -21.16 7.95 -25.14
CA GLN A 518 -20.36 7.77 -26.36
C GLN A 518 -19.30 6.66 -26.24
N ALA A 519 -18.82 6.37 -25.03
CA ALA A 519 -17.92 5.22 -24.77
C ALA A 519 -18.60 3.85 -24.90
N LYS A 520 -19.94 3.81 -25.07
CA LYS A 520 -20.74 2.59 -25.33
C LYS A 520 -20.50 1.43 -24.35
N LEU A 521 -20.11 1.74 -23.12
CA LEU A 521 -19.77 0.72 -22.12
C LEU A 521 -21.01 -0.09 -21.69
N PRO A 522 -20.91 -1.43 -21.54
CA PRO A 522 -21.99 -2.25 -21.00
C PRO A 522 -22.45 -1.75 -19.61
N GLY A 523 -23.73 -1.96 -19.27
CA GLY A 523 -24.28 -1.51 -17.99
C GLY A 523 -23.50 -2.02 -16.78
N ALA A 524 -23.11 -3.30 -16.79
CA ALA A 524 -22.29 -3.92 -15.74
C ALA A 524 -20.87 -3.31 -15.63
N ALA A 525 -20.31 -2.76 -16.71
CA ALA A 525 -19.04 -2.07 -16.68
C ALA A 525 -19.20 -0.65 -16.10
N ARG A 526 -20.27 0.06 -16.46
CA ARG A 526 -20.62 1.39 -15.92
C ARG A 526 -20.93 1.37 -14.42
N GLN A 527 -21.65 0.35 -13.96
CA GLN A 527 -21.97 0.15 -12.53
C GLN A 527 -20.73 -0.03 -11.66
N ARG A 528 -19.60 -0.48 -12.23
CA ARG A 528 -18.32 -0.65 -11.54
C ARG A 528 -17.43 0.61 -11.54
N LEU A 529 -17.81 1.70 -12.21
CA LEU A 529 -17.02 2.93 -12.21
C LEU A 529 -16.89 3.49 -10.77
N GLY A 530 -15.65 3.76 -10.36
CA GLY A 530 -15.27 4.07 -8.98
C GLY A 530 -14.74 2.88 -8.18
N SER A 531 -14.83 1.65 -8.72
CA SER A 531 -14.33 0.41 -8.08
C SER A 531 -13.18 -0.28 -8.82
N TYR A 532 -12.80 0.19 -10.02
CA TYR A 532 -11.69 -0.39 -10.76
C TYR A 532 -10.34 0.01 -10.14
N GLY A 533 -9.39 -0.91 -10.09
CA GLY A 533 -8.08 -0.63 -9.49
C GLY A 533 -6.92 -1.41 -10.08
N ALA A 534 -5.75 -1.32 -9.44
CA ALA A 534 -4.54 -2.02 -9.85
C ALA A 534 -4.74 -3.54 -9.94
N ALA A 535 -5.49 -4.12 -8.99
CA ALA A 535 -5.82 -5.54 -8.98
C ALA A 535 -6.62 -6.01 -10.21
N ASP A 536 -7.49 -5.17 -10.77
CA ASP A 536 -8.16 -5.47 -12.05
C ASP A 536 -7.14 -5.50 -13.19
N ARG A 537 -6.26 -4.50 -13.26
CA ARG A 537 -5.19 -4.43 -14.28
C ARG A 537 -4.27 -5.63 -14.23
N ASP A 538 -3.82 -6.04 -13.05
CA ASP A 538 -2.88 -7.16 -12.93
C ASP A 538 -3.53 -8.51 -13.22
N ARG A 539 -4.82 -8.67 -12.85
CA ARG A 539 -5.63 -9.80 -13.33
C ARG A 539 -5.75 -9.80 -14.85
N TRP A 540 -6.02 -8.65 -15.46
CA TRP A 540 -6.14 -8.50 -16.92
C TRP A 540 -4.83 -8.79 -17.65
N LYS A 541 -3.68 -8.32 -17.15
CA LYS A 541 -2.35 -8.71 -17.66
C LYS A 541 -2.18 -10.23 -17.65
N GLY A 542 -2.49 -10.88 -16.53
CA GLY A 542 -2.47 -12.35 -16.45
C GLY A 542 -3.38 -13.03 -17.47
N GLN A 543 -4.57 -12.48 -17.69
CA GLN A 543 -5.57 -13.01 -18.64
C GLN A 543 -5.18 -12.84 -20.11
N VAL A 544 -4.51 -11.75 -20.51
CA VAL A 544 -3.99 -11.58 -21.89
C VAL A 544 -2.69 -12.36 -22.11
N ASN A 545 -1.82 -12.45 -21.09
CA ASN A 545 -0.61 -13.27 -21.15
C ASN A 545 -0.94 -14.77 -21.38
N GLN A 546 -2.04 -15.28 -20.81
CA GLN A 546 -2.58 -16.63 -21.09
C GLN A 546 -2.98 -16.86 -22.54
N ARG A 547 -3.07 -15.80 -23.36
CA ARG A 547 -3.34 -15.83 -24.79
C ARG A 547 -2.14 -15.37 -25.64
N ASN A 548 -0.94 -15.36 -25.06
CA ASN A 548 0.31 -14.91 -25.69
C ASN A 548 0.25 -13.45 -26.20
N LEU A 549 -0.50 -12.58 -25.51
CA LEU A 549 -0.48 -11.14 -25.71
C LEU A 549 0.09 -10.44 -24.47
N SER A 550 0.94 -9.45 -24.70
CA SER A 550 1.51 -8.60 -23.68
C SER A 550 0.51 -7.57 -23.15
N SER A 551 0.90 -6.88 -22.06
CA SER A 551 0.17 -5.70 -21.61
C SER A 551 0.25 -4.52 -22.57
N ARG A 552 1.22 -4.46 -23.49
CA ARG A 552 1.32 -3.40 -24.50
C ARG A 552 0.16 -3.53 -25.48
N ALA A 553 -0.03 -4.72 -26.05
CA ALA A 553 -1.18 -5.05 -26.89
C ALA A 553 -2.53 -4.74 -26.24
N LEU A 554 -2.70 -5.02 -24.94
CA LEU A 554 -3.91 -4.64 -24.22
C LEU A 554 -4.09 -3.12 -24.12
N TYR A 555 -3.00 -2.36 -23.98
CA TYR A 555 -3.04 -0.91 -23.85
C TYR A 555 -3.41 -0.29 -25.21
N ASP A 556 -2.77 -0.66 -26.32
CA ASP A 556 -3.14 -0.21 -27.68
C ASP A 556 -4.64 -0.39 -27.96
N LEU A 557 -5.19 -1.58 -27.64
CA LEU A 557 -6.60 -1.92 -27.84
C LEU A 557 -7.56 -1.10 -26.95
N ALA A 558 -7.12 -0.66 -25.77
CA ALA A 558 -7.91 0.14 -24.83
C ALA A 558 -7.77 1.66 -25.09
N ASP A 559 -6.55 2.12 -25.38
CA ASP A 559 -6.19 3.51 -25.65
C ASP A 559 -6.90 4.03 -26.88
N VAL A 560 -6.95 3.27 -27.98
CA VAL A 560 -7.65 3.71 -29.20
C VAL A 560 -9.14 3.96 -28.93
N ALA A 561 -9.78 3.11 -28.12
CA ALA A 561 -11.19 3.24 -27.74
C ALA A 561 -11.41 4.40 -26.75
N PHE A 562 -10.52 4.56 -25.76
CA PHE A 562 -10.61 5.61 -24.76
C PHE A 562 -10.37 7.00 -25.36
N PHE A 563 -9.30 7.17 -26.15
CA PHE A 563 -8.95 8.44 -26.77
C PHE A 563 -9.87 8.85 -27.93
N GLN A 564 -10.72 7.94 -28.44
CA GLN A 564 -11.81 8.30 -29.35
C GLN A 564 -12.86 9.20 -28.66
N VAL A 565 -13.03 9.04 -27.34
CA VAL A 565 -14.00 9.77 -26.50
C VAL A 565 -13.33 10.88 -25.68
N PHE A 566 -12.10 10.63 -25.23
CA PHE A 566 -11.31 11.54 -24.39
C PHE A 566 -9.98 11.93 -25.07
N PRO A 567 -9.99 12.50 -26.29
CA PRO A 567 -8.76 12.86 -27.00
C PRO A 567 -7.90 13.87 -26.23
N GLU A 568 -8.51 14.69 -25.37
CA GLU A 568 -7.80 15.64 -24.50
C GLU A 568 -6.88 14.99 -23.44
N GLN A 569 -7.02 13.69 -23.19
CA GLN A 569 -6.22 12.93 -22.22
C GLN A 569 -4.94 12.33 -22.82
N ARG A 570 -4.75 12.40 -24.14
CA ARG A 570 -3.52 11.92 -24.80
C ARG A 570 -2.29 12.62 -24.20
N GLY A 571 -1.28 11.85 -23.82
CA GLY A 571 -0.05 12.35 -23.21
C GLY A 571 -0.16 12.83 -21.75
N ARG A 572 -1.27 12.57 -21.05
CA ARG A 572 -1.44 12.88 -19.62
C ARG A 572 -1.38 11.62 -18.76
N ASP A 573 -0.94 11.73 -17.50
CA ASP A 573 -1.13 10.66 -16.50
C ASP A 573 -2.56 10.73 -15.95
N PHE A 574 -3.48 10.05 -16.63
CA PHE A 574 -4.90 9.99 -16.26
C PHE A 574 -5.31 8.69 -15.54
N LEU A 575 -4.44 7.66 -15.50
CA LEU A 575 -4.81 6.31 -15.05
C LEU A 575 -5.21 6.25 -13.56
N ASN A 576 -4.69 7.16 -12.74
CA ASN A 576 -5.03 7.28 -11.32
C ASN A 576 -6.05 8.39 -11.03
N GLN A 577 -6.55 9.09 -12.06
CA GLN A 577 -7.61 10.09 -11.96
C GLN A 577 -8.99 9.42 -12.12
N PRO A 578 -10.11 10.10 -11.75
CA PRO A 578 -11.45 9.54 -11.95
C PRO A 578 -11.72 9.09 -13.41
N VAL A 579 -11.25 9.84 -14.42
CA VAL A 579 -11.44 9.46 -15.83
C VAL A 579 -10.74 8.14 -16.19
N GLY A 580 -9.66 7.76 -15.49
CA GLY A 580 -8.98 6.47 -15.63
C GLY A 580 -9.85 5.25 -15.29
N GLN A 581 -10.92 5.42 -14.49
CA GLN A 581 -11.91 4.37 -14.26
C GLN A 581 -12.62 3.95 -15.56
N ILE A 582 -12.82 4.88 -16.49
CA ILE A 582 -13.47 4.62 -17.78
C ILE A 582 -12.51 3.85 -18.69
N TRP A 583 -11.23 4.23 -18.69
CA TRP A 583 -10.18 3.44 -19.36
C TRP A 583 -10.11 2.02 -18.80
N HIS A 584 -10.21 1.84 -17.46
CA HIS A 584 -10.24 0.50 -16.86
C HIS A 584 -11.48 -0.30 -17.32
N ALA A 585 -12.66 0.32 -17.35
CA ALA A 585 -13.87 -0.33 -17.87
C ALA A 585 -13.68 -0.78 -19.33
N ILE A 586 -13.11 0.07 -20.19
CA ILE A 586 -12.78 -0.25 -21.58
C ILE A 586 -11.79 -1.41 -21.66
N ALA A 587 -10.66 -1.34 -20.96
CA ALA A 587 -9.64 -2.39 -20.94
C ALA A 587 -10.22 -3.74 -20.50
N GLY A 588 -11.13 -3.74 -19.50
CA GLY A 588 -11.84 -4.93 -19.06
C GLY A 588 -12.71 -5.58 -20.14
N GLU A 589 -13.36 -4.80 -21.00
CA GLU A 589 -14.10 -5.34 -22.15
C GLU A 589 -13.15 -5.83 -23.26
N LYS A 590 -12.03 -5.15 -23.52
CA LYS A 590 -11.02 -5.61 -24.49
C LYS A 590 -10.40 -6.95 -24.08
N VAL A 591 -10.18 -7.19 -22.78
CA VAL A 591 -9.73 -8.50 -22.26
C VAL A 591 -10.75 -9.60 -22.56
N LYS A 592 -12.06 -9.33 -22.39
CA LYS A 592 -13.11 -10.29 -22.74
C LYS A 592 -13.10 -10.61 -24.23
N ALA A 593 -12.96 -9.60 -25.09
CA ALA A 593 -12.89 -9.77 -26.55
C ALA A 593 -11.63 -10.56 -26.99
N VAL A 594 -10.51 -10.42 -26.28
CA VAL A 594 -9.31 -11.26 -26.47
C VAL A 594 -9.56 -12.70 -26.00
N GLN A 595 -10.29 -12.88 -24.89
CA GLN A 595 -10.64 -14.21 -24.38
C GLN A 595 -11.65 -14.94 -25.27
N SER A 596 -12.60 -14.24 -25.88
CA SER A 596 -13.56 -14.80 -26.85
C SER A 596 -12.96 -15.05 -28.24
N GLN A 597 -11.70 -14.63 -28.49
CA GLN A 597 -11.03 -14.62 -29.81
C GLN A 597 -11.66 -13.66 -30.84
N GLU A 598 -12.59 -12.79 -30.41
CA GLU A 598 -13.17 -11.73 -31.23
C GLU A 598 -12.13 -10.67 -31.62
N ALA A 599 -11.28 -10.28 -30.67
CA ALA A 599 -10.21 -9.29 -30.86
C ALA A 599 -8.80 -9.91 -31.03
N LEU A 600 -8.69 -11.24 -31.13
CA LEU A 600 -7.40 -11.94 -31.25
C LEU A 600 -7.45 -13.12 -32.24
N GLU A 601 -6.61 -13.08 -33.27
CA GLU A 601 -6.42 -14.18 -34.23
C GLU A 601 -4.98 -14.74 -34.18
N THR A 602 -4.83 -16.06 -34.35
CA THR A 602 -3.49 -16.69 -34.47
C THR A 602 -3.11 -16.86 -35.94
N ILE A 603 -2.02 -16.22 -36.35
CA ILE A 603 -1.37 -16.39 -37.65
C ILE A 603 -0.83 -17.82 -37.72
N ARG A 604 -1.37 -18.61 -38.67
CA ARG A 604 -0.87 -19.94 -39.03
C ARG A 604 -0.57 -19.96 -40.53
N PHE A 605 0.64 -20.40 -40.87
CA PHE A 605 1.05 -20.66 -42.24
C PHE A 605 0.56 -22.06 -42.65
N ALA A 606 0.08 -22.20 -43.88
CA ALA A 606 -0.13 -23.52 -44.47
C ALA A 606 1.23 -24.22 -44.70
N SER A 607 1.22 -25.55 -44.85
CA SER A 607 2.47 -26.29 -45.12
C SER A 607 3.17 -25.76 -46.37
N GLY A 608 4.44 -25.38 -46.24
CA GLY A 608 5.24 -24.77 -47.32
C GLY A 608 4.93 -23.28 -47.63
N ALA A 609 3.95 -22.65 -46.99
CA ALA A 609 3.57 -21.27 -47.28
C ALA A 609 4.53 -20.27 -46.61
N VAL A 610 5.25 -19.48 -47.43
CA VAL A 610 6.14 -18.39 -47.01
C VAL A 610 5.41 -17.08 -46.69
N GLY A 611 4.08 -17.09 -46.63
CA GLY A 611 3.28 -15.90 -46.40
C GLY A 611 1.86 -16.17 -45.94
N LYS A 612 1.29 -15.23 -45.17
CA LYS A 612 -0.10 -15.20 -44.74
C LYS A 612 -0.65 -13.78 -44.92
N ARG A 613 -1.80 -13.67 -45.58
CA ARG A 613 -2.63 -12.46 -45.64
C ARG A 613 -3.74 -12.57 -44.61
N VAL A 614 -3.99 -11.48 -43.89
CA VAL A 614 -5.21 -11.24 -43.10
C VAL A 614 -5.77 -9.87 -43.45
N SER A 615 -7.08 -9.70 -43.34
CA SER A 615 -7.75 -8.43 -43.63
C SER A 615 -9.05 -8.33 -42.82
N GLY A 616 -9.61 -7.13 -42.77
CA GLY A 616 -10.90 -6.88 -42.14
C GLY A 616 -11.26 -5.40 -42.12
N THR A 617 -12.37 -5.08 -41.49
CA THR A 617 -12.85 -3.72 -41.27
C THR A 617 -12.81 -3.43 -39.76
N LEU A 618 -12.28 -2.28 -39.35
CA LEU A 618 -12.35 -1.80 -37.97
C LEU A 618 -13.35 -0.65 -37.86
N GLN A 619 -14.22 -0.68 -36.85
CA GLN A 619 -15.04 0.46 -36.48
C GLN A 619 -14.19 1.56 -35.78
N PRO A 620 -14.72 2.77 -35.59
CA PRO A 620 -14.07 3.82 -34.80
C PRO A 620 -13.73 3.37 -33.37
N GLY A 621 -12.46 3.48 -32.95
CA GLY A 621 -12.03 3.04 -31.62
C GLY A 621 -11.91 1.51 -31.46
N GLU A 622 -11.91 0.76 -32.55
CA GLU A 622 -11.60 -0.67 -32.53
C GLU A 622 -10.14 -0.97 -32.86
N GLY A 623 -9.74 -2.17 -32.47
CA GLY A 623 -8.49 -2.77 -32.90
C GLY A 623 -8.59 -4.28 -32.83
N LYS A 624 -7.70 -4.96 -33.57
CA LYS A 624 -7.57 -6.41 -33.58
C LYS A 624 -6.10 -6.79 -33.44
N ALA A 625 -5.85 -7.73 -32.53
CA ALA A 625 -4.54 -8.32 -32.32
C ALA A 625 -4.37 -9.58 -33.16
N TYR A 626 -3.15 -9.79 -33.63
CA TYR A 626 -2.71 -11.02 -34.26
C TYR A 626 -1.46 -11.53 -33.57
N ILE A 627 -1.33 -12.85 -33.39
CA ILE A 627 -0.11 -13.48 -32.85
C ILE A 627 0.45 -14.50 -33.83
N GLY A 628 1.75 -14.50 -34.06
CA GLY A 628 2.45 -15.52 -34.85
C GLY A 628 3.65 -16.04 -34.10
N ASN A 629 3.87 -17.35 -34.11
CA ASN A 629 5.06 -17.96 -33.52
C ASN A 629 6.17 -18.04 -34.58
N PHE A 630 7.31 -17.41 -34.31
CA PHE A 630 8.43 -17.29 -35.24
C PHE A 630 9.74 -17.73 -34.58
N ALA A 631 10.74 -18.07 -35.40
CA ALA A 631 12.06 -18.47 -34.93
C ALA A 631 13.03 -17.29 -34.84
N GLN A 632 13.98 -17.38 -33.91
CA GLN A 632 15.14 -16.51 -33.88
C GLN A 632 15.90 -16.59 -35.22
N ASN A 633 16.40 -15.45 -35.67
CA ASN A 633 17.08 -15.25 -36.96
C ASN A 633 16.21 -15.51 -38.21
N GLN A 634 14.90 -15.73 -38.07
CA GLN A 634 13.98 -15.76 -39.21
C GLN A 634 13.84 -14.35 -39.79
N LEU A 635 13.88 -14.23 -41.12
CA LEU A 635 13.53 -12.98 -41.80
C LEU A 635 12.00 -12.85 -41.82
N LEU A 636 11.47 -11.79 -41.23
CA LEU A 636 10.05 -11.44 -41.25
C LEU A 636 9.87 -10.19 -42.11
N ALA A 637 8.88 -10.20 -42.99
CA ALA A 637 8.44 -9.06 -43.78
C ALA A 637 6.97 -8.78 -43.51
N VAL A 638 6.62 -7.51 -43.34
CA VAL A 638 5.28 -7.04 -42.98
C VAL A 638 4.89 -5.92 -43.92
N ASN A 639 3.77 -6.06 -44.61
CA ASN A 639 3.17 -5.00 -45.41
C ASN A 639 1.72 -4.78 -44.96
N PHE A 640 1.45 -3.58 -44.50
CA PHE A 640 0.19 -3.15 -43.93
C PHE A 640 -0.45 -2.09 -44.84
N THR A 641 -1.57 -2.42 -45.45
CA THR A 641 -2.30 -1.53 -46.36
C THR A 641 -3.62 -1.08 -45.72
N GLY A 642 -3.91 0.21 -45.83
CA GLY A 642 -5.15 0.82 -45.33
C GLY A 642 -4.98 2.31 -45.04
N SER A 643 -6.02 2.93 -44.47
CA SER A 643 -6.09 4.36 -44.15
C SER A 643 -4.88 4.89 -43.35
N SER A 644 -4.60 6.19 -43.48
CA SER A 644 -3.66 6.93 -42.62
C SER A 644 -4.15 7.12 -41.18
N LYS A 645 -5.41 6.78 -40.91
CA LYS A 645 -6.00 6.72 -39.56
C LYS A 645 -5.88 5.36 -38.87
N LEU A 646 -5.25 4.39 -39.53
CA LEU A 646 -4.85 3.15 -38.88
C LEU A 646 -3.44 3.26 -38.31
N ARG A 647 -3.16 2.51 -37.24
CA ARG A 647 -1.80 2.25 -36.74
C ARG A 647 -1.51 0.76 -36.70
N LEU A 648 -0.22 0.43 -36.80
CA LEU A 648 0.32 -0.89 -36.59
C LEU A 648 1.40 -0.84 -35.50
N SER A 649 1.23 -1.65 -34.46
CA SER A 649 2.29 -2.04 -33.53
C SER A 649 2.78 -3.45 -33.83
N LEU A 650 4.08 -3.69 -33.64
CA LEU A 650 4.72 -5.01 -33.76
C LEU A 650 5.63 -5.22 -32.53
N TYR A 651 5.20 -6.09 -31.62
CA TYR A 651 5.91 -6.35 -30.37
C TYR A 651 6.65 -7.71 -30.39
N PRO A 652 7.88 -7.76 -29.85
CA PRO A 652 8.60 -9.01 -29.64
C PRO A 652 8.04 -9.80 -28.44
N PRO A 653 8.27 -11.14 -28.37
CA PRO A 653 7.71 -12.03 -27.34
C PRO A 653 8.03 -11.69 -25.88
N THR A 654 8.98 -10.79 -25.63
CA THR A 654 9.41 -10.39 -24.29
C THR A 654 9.81 -8.92 -24.29
N SER A 655 9.60 -8.23 -23.17
CA SER A 655 10.01 -6.82 -22.98
C SER A 655 11.53 -6.58 -23.01
N THR A 656 12.36 -7.63 -23.07
CA THR A 656 13.82 -7.57 -23.23
C THR A 656 14.26 -6.82 -24.49
N PHE A 657 13.42 -6.84 -25.54
CA PHE A 657 13.62 -6.09 -26.76
C PHE A 657 12.61 -4.94 -26.86
N PRO A 658 12.99 -3.80 -27.45
CA PRO A 658 12.06 -2.71 -27.74
C PRO A 658 10.99 -3.16 -28.75
N PRO A 659 9.86 -2.45 -28.84
CA PRO A 659 8.94 -2.58 -29.97
C PRO A 659 9.67 -2.48 -31.31
N ILE A 660 9.24 -3.27 -32.29
CA ILE A 660 9.73 -3.18 -33.66
C ILE A 660 8.98 -2.07 -34.41
N LEU A 661 7.67 -2.00 -34.18
CA LEU A 661 6.79 -0.88 -34.50
C LEU A 661 5.92 -0.61 -33.26
N GLU A 662 5.59 0.65 -33.00
CA GLU A 662 4.71 1.05 -31.89
C GLU A 662 3.90 2.25 -32.39
N ASP A 663 2.57 2.14 -32.38
CA ASP A 663 1.65 3.15 -32.94
C ASP A 663 2.09 3.72 -34.29
N SER A 664 2.61 2.85 -35.17
CA SER A 664 3.30 3.30 -36.38
C SER A 664 2.34 3.63 -37.52
N THR A 665 2.64 4.71 -38.23
CA THR A 665 2.05 5.02 -39.54
C THR A 665 2.75 4.32 -40.70
N GLU A 666 3.93 3.73 -40.45
CA GLU A 666 4.69 3.01 -41.46
C GLU A 666 3.90 1.80 -41.97
N LYS A 667 3.95 1.60 -43.29
CA LYS A 667 3.17 0.59 -43.98
C LYS A 667 3.98 -0.65 -44.35
N ILE A 668 5.30 -0.60 -44.26
CA ILE A 668 6.19 -1.71 -44.63
C ILE A 668 7.33 -1.79 -43.61
N TRP A 669 7.59 -2.99 -43.10
CA TRP A 669 8.77 -3.30 -42.29
C TRP A 669 9.34 -4.65 -42.71
N SER A 670 10.67 -4.82 -42.66
CA SER A 670 11.31 -6.11 -42.88
C SER A 670 12.60 -6.22 -42.08
N GLY A 671 12.81 -7.34 -41.41
CA GLY A 671 14.03 -7.55 -40.62
C GLY A 671 14.15 -8.94 -40.03
N THR A 672 15.34 -9.24 -39.53
CA THR A 672 15.69 -10.50 -38.87
C THR A 672 15.22 -10.48 -37.42
N LEU A 673 14.49 -11.52 -36.99
CA LEU A 673 13.90 -11.57 -35.66
C LEU A 673 14.93 -11.90 -34.57
N PRO A 674 15.04 -11.10 -33.49
CA PRO A 674 16.09 -11.26 -32.49
C PRO A 674 15.93 -12.48 -31.57
N GLN A 675 14.73 -13.08 -31.49
CA GLN A 675 14.44 -14.22 -30.63
C GLN A 675 13.28 -15.07 -31.18
N SER A 676 13.11 -16.28 -30.63
CA SER A 676 11.97 -17.15 -30.95
C SER A 676 10.76 -16.84 -30.06
N GLY A 677 9.54 -17.07 -30.54
CA GLY A 677 8.30 -17.01 -29.76
C GLY A 677 7.15 -16.30 -30.47
N TYR A 678 6.11 -15.97 -29.72
CA TYR A 678 4.94 -15.25 -30.22
C TYR A 678 5.23 -13.74 -30.39
N TYR A 679 5.27 -13.28 -31.64
CA TYR A 679 5.26 -11.86 -31.98
C TYR A 679 3.81 -11.38 -32.14
N GLU A 680 3.56 -10.15 -31.70
CA GLU A 680 2.23 -9.54 -31.60
C GLU A 680 2.10 -8.43 -32.65
N PHE A 681 1.08 -8.47 -33.50
CA PHE A 681 0.75 -7.42 -34.47
C PHE A 681 -0.59 -6.81 -34.08
N ILE A 682 -0.59 -5.54 -33.69
CA ILE A 682 -1.80 -4.86 -33.21
C ILE A 682 -2.20 -3.81 -34.23
N VAL A 683 -3.39 -3.98 -34.80
CA VAL A 683 -3.97 -3.03 -35.75
C VAL A 683 -5.08 -2.26 -35.05
N VAL A 684 -4.97 -0.93 -34.98
CA VAL A 684 -5.97 -0.06 -34.32
C VAL A 684 -6.46 1.07 -35.25
N SER A 685 -7.70 1.53 -35.03
CA SER A 685 -8.38 2.53 -35.85
C SER A 685 -8.70 3.83 -35.09
N GLU A 686 -7.99 4.90 -35.44
CA GLU A 686 -8.32 6.29 -35.07
C GLU A 686 -9.29 6.96 -36.05
N ALA A 687 -9.95 6.19 -36.93
CA ALA A 687 -10.89 6.73 -37.89
C ALA A 687 -12.23 7.07 -37.22
N SER A 688 -12.91 8.12 -37.71
CA SER A 688 -14.28 8.45 -37.29
C SER A 688 -15.36 7.66 -38.03
N GLN A 689 -14.96 6.82 -38.99
CA GLN A 689 -15.81 5.94 -39.80
C GLN A 689 -15.15 4.57 -39.93
N PRO A 690 -15.89 3.50 -40.30
CA PRO A 690 -15.31 2.18 -40.53
C PRO A 690 -14.21 2.23 -41.59
N VAL A 691 -13.11 1.50 -41.38
CA VAL A 691 -11.97 1.46 -42.30
C VAL A 691 -11.47 0.04 -42.52
N ASP A 692 -11.27 -0.31 -43.78
CA ASP A 692 -10.67 -1.58 -44.18
C ASP A 692 -9.15 -1.56 -44.04
N TYR A 693 -8.59 -2.73 -43.75
CA TYR A 693 -7.16 -2.97 -43.70
C TYR A 693 -6.79 -4.35 -44.24
N GLN A 694 -5.54 -4.47 -44.69
CA GLN A 694 -4.88 -5.71 -45.04
C GLN A 694 -3.49 -5.75 -44.39
N LEU A 695 -3.15 -6.88 -43.80
CA LEU A 695 -1.83 -7.16 -43.23
C LEU A 695 -1.27 -8.42 -43.91
N ASP A 696 -0.24 -8.22 -44.70
CA ASP A 696 0.54 -9.26 -45.37
C ASP A 696 1.79 -9.55 -44.56
N ILE A 697 1.98 -10.81 -44.16
CA ILE A 697 3.08 -11.27 -43.32
C ILE A 697 3.84 -12.36 -44.07
N GLY A 698 5.05 -12.07 -44.50
CA GLY A 698 5.96 -12.99 -45.18
C GLY A 698 7.10 -13.46 -44.28
N VAL A 699 7.55 -14.71 -44.46
CA VAL A 699 8.69 -15.29 -43.75
C VAL A 699 9.63 -16.03 -44.68
N GLU A 700 10.93 -15.93 -44.43
CA GLU A 700 11.93 -16.78 -45.09
C GLU A 700 12.01 -18.14 -44.36
N ASN A 701 11.68 -19.21 -45.08
CA ASN A 701 11.45 -20.58 -44.59
C ASN A 701 10.31 -20.69 -43.55
N PRO A 702 9.21 -21.41 -43.84
CA PRO A 702 8.10 -21.53 -42.89
C PRO A 702 8.52 -22.31 -41.64
N PRO A 703 8.03 -21.96 -40.43
CA PRO A 703 8.26 -22.75 -39.24
C PRO A 703 7.64 -24.15 -39.41
N ALA A 704 8.29 -25.18 -38.83
CA ALA A 704 7.82 -26.56 -38.90
C ALA A 704 6.37 -26.68 -38.39
N SER A 705 5.55 -27.49 -39.08
CA SER A 705 4.13 -27.62 -38.77
C SER A 705 3.92 -28.08 -37.33
N SER A 706 3.25 -27.23 -36.53
CA SER A 706 2.83 -27.60 -35.19
C SER A 706 1.90 -28.82 -35.28
N PRO A 707 2.14 -29.91 -34.54
CA PRO A 707 1.32 -31.10 -34.63
C PRO A 707 -0.12 -30.80 -34.21
N GLU A 708 -1.05 -31.20 -35.06
CA GLU A 708 -2.48 -31.10 -34.83
C GLU A 708 -2.86 -31.97 -33.63
N PRO A 709 -3.58 -31.44 -32.61
CA PRO A 709 -4.16 -32.29 -31.58
C PRO A 709 -5.21 -33.17 -32.24
N ALA A 710 -4.95 -34.48 -32.32
CA ALA A 710 -5.89 -35.42 -32.93
C ALA A 710 -7.26 -35.28 -32.26
N GLU A 711 -8.30 -35.06 -33.08
CA GLU A 711 -9.69 -35.02 -32.61
C GLU A 711 -10.02 -36.36 -31.93
N THR A 712 -10.03 -36.35 -30.60
CA THR A 712 -10.43 -37.51 -29.82
C THR A 712 -11.95 -37.59 -29.88
N THR A 713 -12.43 -38.27 -30.92
CA THR A 713 -13.84 -38.63 -31.15
C THR A 713 -14.33 -39.54 -30.02
N THR A 714 -14.64 -38.90 -28.90
CA THR A 714 -15.25 -39.55 -27.74
C THR A 714 -16.72 -39.78 -28.08
N ALA A 715 -17.05 -41.00 -28.51
CA ALA A 715 -18.43 -41.35 -28.83
C ALA A 715 -19.33 -41.11 -27.61
N SER A 716 -20.40 -40.34 -27.81
CA SER A 716 -21.42 -40.12 -26.78
C SER A 716 -22.11 -41.45 -26.46
N PRO A 717 -22.24 -41.86 -25.19
CA PRO A 717 -23.05 -43.01 -24.84
C PRO A 717 -24.54 -42.68 -25.06
N GLU A 718 -25.22 -43.60 -25.71
CA GLU A 718 -26.66 -43.56 -26.00
C GLU A 718 -27.48 -43.73 -24.71
N PRO A 719 -28.54 -42.94 -24.46
CA PRO A 719 -29.33 -43.05 -23.24
C PRO A 719 -30.25 -44.28 -23.28
N ALA A 720 -30.02 -45.23 -22.37
CA ALA A 720 -30.86 -46.41 -22.22
C ALA A 720 -32.30 -46.03 -21.82
N GLN A 721 -33.28 -46.55 -22.58
CA GLN A 721 -34.69 -46.32 -22.33
C GLN A 721 -35.17 -47.04 -21.07
N THR A 722 -35.69 -46.31 -20.09
CA THR A 722 -36.39 -46.87 -18.93
C THR A 722 -37.82 -47.24 -19.33
N THR A 723 -38.18 -48.51 -19.23
CA THR A 723 -39.56 -48.97 -19.44
C THR A 723 -40.30 -49.05 -18.11
N THR A 724 -41.45 -48.36 -18.03
CA THR A 724 -42.38 -48.45 -16.90
C THR A 724 -43.53 -49.38 -17.25
N PRO A 725 -43.86 -50.39 -16.42
CA PRO A 725 -45.15 -51.06 -16.48
C PRO A 725 -46.11 -50.47 -15.45
N SER A 726 -47.24 -49.95 -15.93
CA SER A 726 -48.46 -49.75 -15.14
C SER A 726 -49.59 -50.55 -15.80
N PRO A 727 -50.49 -51.18 -15.02
CA PRO A 727 -51.90 -51.23 -15.38
C PRO A 727 -52.57 -49.86 -15.17
#